data_AF-A0AAD7DLG2-F1
#
_entry.id   AF-A0AAD7DLG2-F1
#
_cell.length_a   1.000
_cell.length_b   1.000
_cell.length_c   1.000
_cell.angle_alpha   90.00
_cell.angle_beta   90.00
_cell.angle_gamma   90.00
#
_symmetry.space_group_name_H-M   'P 1'
#
loop_
_entity.id
_entity.type
_entity.pdbx_description
1 polymer ?
#
loop_
_entity_poly.entity_id
_entity_poly.type
_entity_poly.pdbx_seq_one_letter_code
_entity_poly.pdbx_strand_id
1 'polypeptide(L)'
;LAACFTERYWRSGSIYDLQEAIENNQLAVYRTEEDHSEYSNRIQNLATTFRLRYRRSGNRNDLITALDYNRTAVEKQPQDPSALQNLAASLTELYWNTNDLQHLQQALEENQRALHQTHMGCPEYIQRLQNNLALSFKAQYDISNKQDDLEKAVESIKFATYMLPKDSPRRHHCLQNWAMMLLAKFAPTNDITYLKGASDKFEESFESPISQFLWTLDAAQTWESIEEGLGYLDVEHKNYTSPNLRAHAVAFDLLSDVLWMGNSLSVRQVGHRKMQIAHTTSDALRICIMEGKLRRGIEFAEKGSAMIFQQRLQLNKCTHKLLAPEDAKALEAHSIQLVSQMHTDPCQVRIARQKLLETIRRQPGLDKFLLPRQYSDLCQVSQNGPVIILNSHPRSCDAIILVHPASEPIYINLEITLVALQQAKKTLKKLLASCNSRNIELNTSRLSGDQYRGVGPDPQQGLSDVLRWLQSCIISPIYQVLKANNVPEKRLWWCPLGMFVGLPLHAADISDRFIQSYTPSLGVLLNAMKETENAPKPKIGVVGVSINSGHETLSHVAEEIERIAAITRKHNVELYMPSSLQATVTEVKKQLQTCTWVHFACHGVQNPVDPVKSFLQLYDTNLNLESILEMSLPNAEFVFLAACQTAKGDVELVNESLHLGGAFIAAGFKAAIGTMWTMMDEDGPIIAEGVYGHLFNEARLQKLKTPHPKVADTAEALQIAVRKLRDSGVPYERWMPFIHIGV
;
A
#
# COMPACT_ATOMS: atom_id res chain seq x y z
N LEU A 1 -24.23 -21.56 4.93
CA LEU A 1 -22.77 -21.50 4.75
C LEU A 1 -22.39 -20.80 3.44
N ALA A 2 -22.85 -21.27 2.27
CA ALA A 2 -22.60 -20.61 0.98
C ALA A 2 -22.90 -19.10 0.98
N ALA A 3 -24.08 -18.69 1.46
CA ALA A 3 -24.45 -17.27 1.59
C ALA A 3 -23.46 -16.46 2.44
N CYS A 4 -22.91 -17.05 3.51
CA CYS A 4 -21.89 -16.40 4.35
C CYS A 4 -20.57 -16.22 3.59
N PHE A 5 -20.19 -17.17 2.74
CA PHE A 5 -19.01 -17.04 1.88
C PHE A 5 -19.24 -16.02 0.76
N THR A 6 -20.43 -15.96 0.15
CA THR A 6 -20.77 -14.90 -0.82
C THR A 6 -20.75 -13.52 -0.14
N GLU A 7 -21.29 -13.40 1.07
CA GLU A 7 -21.24 -12.17 1.87
C GLU A 7 -19.81 -11.79 2.25
N ARG A 8 -18.98 -12.78 2.62
CA ARG A 8 -17.54 -12.57 2.87
C ARG A 8 -16.82 -12.15 1.58
N TYR A 9 -17.19 -12.71 0.43
CA TYR A 9 -16.70 -12.27 -0.87
C TYR A 9 -17.08 -10.81 -1.14
N TRP A 10 -18.31 -10.38 -0.87
CA TRP A 10 -18.69 -8.97 -1.01
C TRP A 10 -17.85 -8.06 -0.12
N ARG A 11 -17.42 -8.53 1.06
CA ARG A 11 -16.51 -7.82 1.97
C ARG A 11 -15.05 -7.86 1.55
N SER A 12 -14.62 -8.97 0.95
CA SER A 12 -13.21 -9.34 0.86
C SER A 12 -12.70 -9.43 -0.59
N GLY A 13 -13.57 -9.47 -1.59
CA GLY A 13 -13.23 -9.71 -3.00
C GLY A 13 -12.53 -11.05 -3.28
N SER A 14 -12.43 -11.96 -2.31
CA SER A 14 -11.65 -13.20 -2.45
C SER A 14 -12.31 -14.21 -3.40
N ILE A 15 -11.62 -14.56 -4.49
CA ILE A 15 -12.07 -15.64 -5.39
C ILE A 15 -12.18 -16.98 -4.64
N TYR A 16 -11.37 -17.22 -3.61
CA TYR A 16 -11.49 -18.42 -2.78
C TYR A 16 -12.82 -18.45 -2.01
N ASP A 17 -13.37 -17.30 -1.61
CA ASP A 17 -14.68 -17.24 -0.97
C ASP A 17 -15.78 -17.63 -1.97
N LEU A 18 -15.63 -17.24 -3.25
CA LEU A 18 -16.55 -17.69 -4.31
C LEU A 18 -16.39 -19.18 -4.61
N GLN A 19 -15.17 -19.72 -4.56
CA GLN A 19 -14.91 -21.15 -4.72
C GLN A 19 -15.63 -21.95 -3.62
N GLU A 20 -15.42 -21.58 -2.36
CA GLU A 20 -16.11 -22.17 -1.21
C GLU A 20 -17.63 -22.02 -1.30
N ALA A 21 -18.12 -20.84 -1.74
CA ALA A 21 -19.55 -20.62 -1.95
C ALA A 21 -20.11 -21.53 -3.05
N ILE A 22 -19.38 -21.74 -4.15
CA ILE A 22 -19.78 -22.64 -5.25
C ILE A 22 -19.82 -24.09 -4.76
N GLU A 23 -18.79 -24.58 -4.08
CA GLU A 23 -18.74 -25.96 -3.57
C GLU A 23 -19.90 -26.23 -2.60
N ASN A 24 -20.18 -25.29 -1.71
CA ASN A 24 -21.30 -25.39 -0.79
C ASN A 24 -22.67 -25.31 -1.49
N ASN A 25 -22.81 -24.48 -2.52
CA ASN A 25 -24.04 -24.40 -3.32
C ASN A 25 -24.25 -25.65 -4.20
N GLN A 26 -23.17 -26.23 -4.76
CA GLN A 26 -23.23 -27.50 -5.50
C GLN A 26 -23.67 -28.64 -4.60
N LEU A 27 -23.11 -28.73 -3.38
CA LEU A 27 -23.51 -29.73 -2.40
C LEU A 27 -24.99 -29.55 -1.99
N ALA A 28 -25.44 -28.30 -1.85
CA ALA A 28 -26.83 -27.99 -1.55
C ALA A 28 -27.79 -28.44 -2.67
N VAL A 29 -27.44 -28.19 -3.93
CA VAL A 29 -28.23 -28.67 -5.09
C VAL A 29 -28.22 -30.19 -5.15
N TYR A 30 -27.06 -30.83 -5.02
CA TYR A 30 -26.93 -32.30 -5.06
C TYR A 30 -27.78 -33.03 -4.00
N ARG A 31 -27.95 -32.41 -2.82
CA ARG A 31 -28.72 -32.98 -1.71
C ARG A 31 -30.22 -32.65 -1.74
N THR A 32 -30.67 -31.89 -2.73
CA THR A 32 -32.07 -31.47 -2.85
C THR A 32 -32.68 -32.18 -4.05
N GLU A 33 -33.74 -32.95 -3.84
CA GLU A 33 -34.48 -33.60 -4.92
C GLU A 33 -35.07 -32.55 -5.88
N GLU A 34 -35.17 -32.86 -7.17
CA GLU A 34 -35.62 -31.89 -8.18
C GLU A 34 -37.04 -31.36 -7.95
N ASP A 35 -37.92 -32.18 -7.39
CA ASP A 35 -39.32 -31.83 -7.12
C ASP A 35 -39.49 -31.05 -5.80
N HIS A 36 -38.41 -30.86 -5.05
CA HIS A 36 -38.44 -30.12 -3.79
C HIS A 36 -38.59 -28.60 -4.04
N SER A 37 -39.42 -27.93 -3.23
CA SER A 37 -39.73 -26.50 -3.37
C SER A 37 -38.49 -25.58 -3.42
N GLU A 38 -37.48 -25.88 -2.62
CA GLU A 38 -36.21 -25.14 -2.57
C GLU A 38 -35.20 -25.46 -3.69
N TYR A 39 -35.47 -26.45 -4.57
CA TYR A 39 -34.53 -26.83 -5.62
C TYR A 39 -34.21 -25.64 -6.54
N SER A 40 -35.25 -24.94 -7.00
CA SER A 40 -35.14 -23.74 -7.84
C SER A 40 -34.29 -22.64 -7.18
N ASN A 41 -34.54 -22.34 -5.89
CA ASN A 41 -33.77 -21.33 -5.15
C ASN A 41 -32.27 -21.70 -5.05
N ARG A 42 -31.96 -22.99 -4.86
CA ARG A 42 -30.58 -23.47 -4.74
C ARG A 42 -29.83 -23.40 -6.06
N ILE A 43 -30.44 -23.78 -7.18
CA ILE A 43 -29.82 -23.64 -8.51
C ILE A 43 -29.65 -22.17 -8.90
N GLN A 44 -30.58 -21.28 -8.53
CA GLN A 44 -30.44 -19.83 -8.74
C GLN A 44 -29.28 -19.22 -7.93
N ASN A 45 -29.11 -19.63 -6.67
CA ASN A 45 -27.98 -19.20 -5.84
C ASN A 45 -26.64 -19.69 -6.41
N LEU A 46 -26.61 -20.93 -6.90
CA LEU A 46 -25.44 -21.50 -7.56
C LEU A 46 -25.10 -20.72 -8.83
N ALA A 47 -26.08 -20.47 -9.70
CA ALA A 47 -25.92 -19.69 -10.93
C ALA A 47 -25.40 -18.27 -10.65
N THR A 48 -25.94 -17.60 -9.63
CA THR A 48 -25.48 -16.27 -9.20
C THR A 48 -24.03 -16.29 -8.77
N THR A 49 -23.61 -17.32 -8.04
CA THR A 49 -22.22 -17.43 -7.54
C THR A 49 -21.23 -17.69 -8.69
N PHE A 50 -21.59 -18.53 -9.66
CA PHE A 50 -20.80 -18.71 -10.89
C PHE A 50 -20.66 -17.41 -11.69
N ARG A 51 -21.75 -16.66 -11.87
CA ARG A 51 -21.73 -15.37 -12.57
C ARG A 51 -20.83 -14.34 -11.85
N LEU A 52 -20.88 -14.30 -10.51
CA LEU A 52 -19.97 -13.46 -9.72
C LEU A 52 -18.50 -13.85 -9.91
N ARG A 53 -18.20 -15.15 -10.01
CA ARG A 53 -16.84 -15.63 -10.29
C ARG A 53 -16.39 -15.24 -11.69
N TYR A 54 -17.26 -15.38 -12.70
CA TYR A 54 -17.00 -14.92 -14.06
C TYR A 54 -16.61 -13.43 -14.10
N ARG A 55 -17.40 -12.55 -13.47
CA ARG A 55 -17.11 -11.10 -13.44
C ARG A 55 -15.72 -10.76 -12.88
N ARG A 56 -15.15 -11.63 -12.05
CA ARG A 56 -13.81 -11.44 -11.47
C ARG A 56 -12.70 -12.15 -12.23
N SER A 57 -12.95 -13.36 -12.72
CA SER A 57 -11.93 -14.20 -13.35
C SER A 57 -11.86 -14.02 -14.86
N GLY A 58 -12.93 -13.50 -15.48
CA GLY A 58 -13.12 -13.54 -16.93
C GLY A 58 -13.33 -14.96 -17.49
N ASN A 59 -13.46 -15.98 -16.64
CA ASN A 59 -13.59 -17.37 -17.09
C ASN A 59 -14.96 -17.62 -17.71
N ARG A 60 -15.01 -17.65 -19.04
CA ARG A 60 -16.24 -17.82 -19.82
C ARG A 60 -17.02 -19.10 -19.48
N ASN A 61 -16.35 -20.17 -19.04
CA ASN A 61 -17.04 -21.40 -18.66
C ASN A 61 -17.98 -21.18 -17.47
N ASP A 62 -17.58 -20.32 -16.52
CA ASP A 62 -18.42 -20.00 -15.36
C ASP A 62 -19.71 -19.30 -15.79
N LEU A 63 -19.64 -18.42 -16.79
CA LEU A 63 -20.82 -17.73 -17.33
C LEU A 63 -21.76 -18.70 -18.08
N ILE A 64 -21.20 -19.63 -18.86
CA ILE A 64 -21.99 -20.66 -19.55
C ILE A 64 -22.70 -21.55 -18.53
N THR A 65 -21.98 -22.04 -17.51
CA THR A 65 -22.57 -22.84 -16.43
C THR A 65 -23.64 -22.06 -15.67
N ALA A 66 -23.43 -20.77 -15.38
CA ALA A 66 -24.45 -19.93 -14.77
C ALA A 66 -25.71 -19.82 -15.66
N LEU A 67 -25.54 -19.69 -16.97
CA LEU A 67 -26.63 -19.61 -17.92
C LEU A 67 -27.46 -20.90 -17.97
N ASP A 68 -26.80 -22.06 -17.99
CA ASP A 68 -27.48 -23.36 -18.00
C ASP A 68 -28.34 -23.54 -16.74
N TYR A 69 -27.81 -23.25 -15.56
CA TYR A 69 -28.58 -23.30 -14.32
C TYR A 69 -29.74 -22.30 -14.30
N ASN A 70 -29.55 -21.09 -14.83
CA ASN A 70 -30.63 -20.10 -14.92
C ASN A 70 -31.74 -20.52 -15.91
N ARG A 71 -31.40 -21.18 -17.02
CA ARG A 71 -32.38 -21.75 -17.95
C ARG A 71 -33.20 -22.84 -17.28
N THR A 72 -32.56 -23.77 -16.59
CA THR A 72 -33.25 -24.81 -15.82
C THR A 72 -34.16 -24.22 -14.73
N ALA A 73 -33.73 -23.14 -14.06
CA ALA A 73 -34.57 -22.45 -13.09
C ALA A 73 -35.84 -21.86 -13.72
N VAL A 74 -35.72 -21.22 -14.89
CA VAL A 74 -36.86 -20.67 -15.64
C VAL A 74 -37.75 -21.78 -16.21
N GLU A 75 -37.20 -22.91 -16.65
CA GLU A 75 -38.00 -24.06 -17.10
C GLU A 75 -38.86 -24.65 -15.99
N LYS A 76 -38.29 -24.79 -14.78
CA LYS A 76 -39.02 -25.32 -13.61
C LYS A 76 -40.01 -24.29 -13.05
N GLN A 77 -39.70 -23.00 -13.11
CA GLN A 77 -40.56 -21.91 -12.61
C GLN A 77 -40.67 -20.75 -13.62
N PRO A 78 -41.48 -20.89 -14.69
CA PRO A 78 -41.50 -19.95 -15.83
C PRO A 78 -42.02 -18.55 -15.53
N GLN A 79 -42.68 -18.39 -14.39
CA GLN A 79 -43.23 -17.11 -13.91
C GLN A 79 -42.53 -16.61 -12.65
N ASP A 80 -41.52 -17.32 -12.13
CA ASP A 80 -40.74 -16.81 -10.99
C ASP A 80 -39.93 -15.61 -11.46
N PRO A 81 -40.23 -14.40 -10.94
CA PRO A 81 -39.50 -13.21 -11.34
C PRO A 81 -37.98 -13.35 -11.09
N SER A 82 -37.56 -14.03 -10.01
CA SER A 82 -36.14 -14.13 -9.63
C SER A 82 -35.33 -14.98 -10.64
N ALA A 83 -35.88 -16.11 -11.07
CA ALA A 83 -35.31 -16.93 -12.14
C ALA A 83 -35.18 -16.15 -13.45
N LEU A 84 -36.25 -15.47 -13.87
CA LEU A 84 -36.29 -14.66 -15.10
C LEU A 84 -35.23 -13.55 -15.06
N GLN A 85 -35.09 -12.86 -13.93
CA GLN A 85 -34.08 -11.82 -13.74
C GLN A 85 -32.65 -12.35 -13.85
N ASN A 86 -32.35 -13.47 -13.19
CA ASN A 86 -31.00 -14.02 -13.17
C ASN A 86 -30.58 -14.53 -14.55
N LEU A 87 -31.54 -15.10 -15.30
CA LEU A 87 -31.37 -15.46 -16.70
C LEU A 87 -31.06 -14.22 -17.54
N ALA A 88 -31.88 -13.18 -17.44
CA ALA A 88 -31.68 -11.92 -18.17
C ALA A 88 -30.30 -11.30 -17.90
N ALA A 89 -29.87 -11.28 -16.63
CA ALA A 89 -28.56 -10.73 -16.25
C ALA A 89 -27.39 -11.52 -16.85
N SER A 90 -27.50 -12.85 -16.93
CA SER A 90 -26.48 -13.71 -17.54
C SER A 90 -26.45 -13.56 -19.06
N LEU A 91 -27.61 -13.41 -19.70
CA LEU A 91 -27.73 -13.15 -21.13
C LEU A 91 -27.13 -11.79 -21.53
N THR A 92 -27.37 -10.74 -20.74
CA THR A 92 -26.74 -9.42 -20.98
C THR A 92 -25.21 -9.49 -20.88
N GLU A 93 -24.67 -10.21 -19.88
CA GLU A 93 -23.22 -10.43 -19.77
C GLU A 93 -22.67 -11.25 -20.94
N LEU A 94 -23.40 -12.28 -21.38
CA LEU A 94 -22.98 -13.09 -22.52
C LEU A 94 -22.95 -12.25 -23.80
N TYR A 95 -23.95 -11.39 -24.00
CA TYR A 95 -23.97 -10.42 -25.10
C TYR A 95 -22.71 -9.56 -25.12
N TRP A 96 -22.27 -9.00 -23.98
CA TRP A 96 -21.03 -8.21 -23.94
C TRP A 96 -19.77 -8.98 -24.31
N ASN A 97 -19.78 -10.32 -24.21
CA ASN A 97 -18.65 -11.15 -24.67
C ASN A 97 -18.76 -11.60 -26.13
N THR A 98 -19.97 -11.89 -26.61
CA THR A 98 -20.17 -12.50 -27.94
C THR A 98 -20.64 -11.53 -29.00
N ASN A 99 -21.13 -10.36 -28.59
CA ASN A 99 -21.80 -9.38 -29.43
C ASN A 99 -23.01 -9.95 -30.19
N ASP A 100 -23.67 -10.97 -29.62
CA ASP A 100 -24.81 -11.66 -30.24
C ASP A 100 -26.13 -11.01 -29.81
N LEU A 101 -26.80 -10.36 -30.77
CA LEU A 101 -28.04 -9.62 -30.57
C LEU A 101 -29.19 -10.49 -30.06
N GLN A 102 -29.18 -11.80 -30.34
CA GLN A 102 -30.23 -12.69 -29.85
C GLN A 102 -30.23 -12.78 -28.32
N HIS A 103 -29.03 -12.84 -27.71
CA HIS A 103 -28.92 -12.85 -26.25
C HIS A 103 -29.42 -11.55 -25.62
N LEU A 104 -29.14 -10.41 -26.25
CA LEU A 104 -29.61 -9.10 -25.76
C LEU A 104 -31.13 -8.97 -25.87
N GLN A 105 -31.72 -9.40 -27.00
CA GLN A 105 -33.16 -9.36 -27.20
C GLN A 105 -33.88 -10.28 -26.22
N GLN A 106 -33.36 -11.49 -26.02
CA GLN A 106 -33.88 -12.41 -25.00
C GLN A 106 -33.76 -11.81 -23.60
N ALA A 107 -32.63 -11.17 -23.25
CA ALA A 107 -32.48 -10.52 -21.95
C ALA A 107 -33.52 -9.42 -21.69
N LEU A 108 -33.88 -8.64 -22.71
CA LEU A 108 -34.93 -7.63 -22.63
C LEU A 108 -36.31 -8.26 -22.38
N GLU A 109 -36.65 -9.30 -23.14
CA GLU A 109 -37.91 -10.04 -23.00
C GLU A 109 -38.03 -10.64 -21.60
N GLU A 110 -36.98 -11.27 -21.08
CA GLU A 110 -36.99 -11.88 -19.74
C GLU A 110 -37.07 -10.83 -18.62
N ASN A 111 -36.38 -9.69 -18.73
CA ASN A 111 -36.50 -8.59 -17.77
C ASN A 111 -37.93 -7.99 -17.77
N GLN A 112 -38.56 -7.84 -18.93
CA GLN A 112 -39.93 -7.34 -19.04
C GLN A 112 -40.95 -8.33 -18.47
N ARG A 113 -40.78 -9.64 -18.75
CA ARG A 113 -41.59 -10.70 -18.15
C ARG A 113 -41.49 -10.69 -16.62
N ALA A 114 -40.27 -10.61 -16.08
CA ALA A 114 -40.05 -10.55 -14.64
C ALA A 114 -40.75 -9.34 -14.00
N LEU A 115 -40.68 -8.17 -14.64
CA LEU A 115 -41.35 -6.96 -14.16
C LEU A 115 -42.88 -7.10 -14.17
N HIS A 116 -43.45 -7.69 -15.23
CA HIS A 116 -44.89 -7.92 -15.32
C HIS A 116 -45.41 -8.87 -14.23
N GLN A 117 -44.62 -9.88 -13.86
CA GLN A 117 -44.96 -10.85 -12.82
C GLN A 117 -44.73 -10.33 -11.38
N THR A 118 -44.15 -9.14 -11.24
CA THR A 118 -43.85 -8.55 -9.92
C THR A 118 -45.02 -7.71 -9.42
N HIS A 119 -45.62 -8.10 -8.30
CA HIS A 119 -46.58 -7.23 -7.60
C HIS A 119 -45.85 -6.07 -6.86
N MET A 120 -46.47 -4.89 -6.83
CA MET A 120 -45.96 -3.60 -6.31
C MET A 120 -45.52 -3.57 -4.82
N GLY A 121 -45.41 -4.71 -4.14
CA GLY A 121 -45.11 -4.83 -2.70
C GLY A 121 -43.63 -4.99 -2.32
N CYS A 122 -42.70 -5.18 -3.25
CA CYS A 122 -41.27 -5.37 -2.96
C CYS A 122 -40.36 -4.35 -3.68
N PRO A 123 -40.16 -3.14 -3.11
CA PRO A 123 -39.36 -2.05 -3.70
C PRO A 123 -37.94 -2.46 -4.15
N GLU A 124 -37.24 -3.26 -3.35
CA GLU A 124 -35.88 -3.73 -3.64
C GLU A 124 -35.83 -4.68 -4.84
N TYR A 125 -36.90 -5.45 -5.02
CA TYR A 125 -37.02 -6.40 -6.10
C TYR A 125 -37.35 -5.69 -7.43
N ILE A 126 -38.27 -4.74 -7.38
CA ILE A 126 -38.59 -3.86 -8.52
C ILE A 126 -37.37 -3.03 -8.95
N GLN A 127 -36.58 -2.52 -8.00
CA GLN A 127 -35.32 -1.83 -8.30
C GLN A 127 -34.37 -2.69 -9.13
N ARG A 128 -34.16 -3.92 -8.67
CA ARG A 128 -33.26 -4.89 -9.27
C ARG A 128 -33.62 -5.17 -10.73
N LEU A 129 -34.92 -5.31 -11.00
CA LEU A 129 -35.45 -5.49 -12.35
C LEU A 129 -35.25 -4.24 -13.22
N GLN A 130 -35.57 -3.07 -12.69
CA GLN A 130 -35.43 -1.81 -13.42
C GLN A 130 -33.97 -1.46 -13.73
N ASN A 131 -33.03 -1.76 -12.83
CA ASN A 131 -31.61 -1.59 -13.11
C ASN A 131 -31.11 -2.51 -14.24
N ASN A 132 -31.55 -3.78 -14.26
CA ASN A 132 -31.18 -4.70 -15.33
C ASN A 132 -31.78 -4.29 -16.68
N LEU A 133 -33.05 -3.87 -16.67
CA LEU A 133 -33.72 -3.35 -17.86
C LEU A 133 -32.99 -2.11 -18.41
N ALA A 134 -32.56 -1.22 -17.53
CA ALA A 134 -31.75 -0.06 -17.89
C ALA A 134 -30.44 -0.47 -18.60
N LEU A 135 -29.70 -1.44 -18.06
CA LEU A 135 -28.47 -1.94 -18.68
C LEU A 135 -28.72 -2.59 -20.06
N SER A 136 -29.81 -3.34 -20.21
CA SER A 136 -30.17 -3.95 -21.50
C SER A 136 -30.55 -2.89 -22.54
N PHE A 137 -31.33 -1.86 -22.17
CA PHE A 137 -31.62 -0.74 -23.08
C PHE A 137 -30.37 0.06 -23.46
N LYS A 138 -29.43 0.24 -22.53
CA LYS A 138 -28.12 0.86 -22.83
C LYS A 138 -27.33 0.07 -23.87
N ALA A 139 -27.24 -1.24 -23.67
CA ALA A 139 -26.58 -2.14 -24.60
C ALA A 139 -27.22 -2.07 -25.99
N GLN A 140 -28.57 -1.98 -26.05
CA GLN A 140 -29.29 -1.81 -27.30
C GLN A 140 -28.98 -0.48 -27.99
N TYR A 141 -28.93 0.63 -27.23
CA TYR A 141 -28.48 1.93 -27.73
C TYR A 141 -27.06 1.86 -28.30
N ASP A 142 -26.13 1.17 -27.64
CA ASP A 142 -24.73 1.08 -28.11
C ASP A 142 -24.60 0.41 -29.48
N ILE A 143 -25.57 -0.43 -29.86
CA ILE A 143 -25.66 -1.05 -31.20
C ILE A 143 -26.45 -0.17 -32.17
N SER A 144 -27.63 0.27 -31.73
CA SER A 144 -28.65 0.85 -32.60
C SER A 144 -28.43 2.34 -32.84
N ASN A 145 -27.72 3.00 -31.92
CA ASN A 145 -27.58 4.44 -31.77
C ASN A 145 -28.94 5.18 -31.74
N LYS A 146 -30.02 4.50 -31.33
CA LYS A 146 -31.37 5.08 -31.25
C LYS A 146 -31.57 5.76 -29.90
N GLN A 147 -31.77 7.08 -29.92
CA GLN A 147 -31.90 7.87 -28.70
C GLN A 147 -33.06 7.44 -27.78
N ASP A 148 -34.14 6.91 -28.35
CA ASP A 148 -35.30 6.35 -27.62
C ASP A 148 -34.89 5.20 -26.68
N ASP A 149 -33.94 4.35 -27.10
CA ASP A 149 -33.42 3.26 -26.26
C ASP A 149 -32.65 3.84 -25.06
N LEU A 150 -31.84 4.89 -25.26
CA LEU A 150 -31.11 5.56 -24.17
C LEU A 150 -32.04 6.32 -23.22
N GLU A 151 -33.14 6.89 -23.72
CA GLU A 151 -34.16 7.52 -22.89
C GLU A 151 -34.87 6.52 -21.97
N LYS A 152 -35.31 5.39 -22.51
CA LYS A 152 -35.86 4.27 -21.73
C LYS A 152 -34.87 3.78 -20.68
N ALA A 153 -33.60 3.68 -21.05
CA ALA A 153 -32.54 3.28 -20.13
C ALA A 153 -32.45 4.24 -18.93
N VAL A 154 -32.43 5.56 -19.19
CA VAL A 154 -32.38 6.61 -18.15
C VAL A 154 -33.63 6.61 -17.27
N GLU A 155 -34.81 6.41 -17.85
CA GLU A 155 -36.06 6.33 -17.08
C GLU A 155 -36.07 5.14 -16.13
N SER A 156 -35.67 3.95 -16.62
CA SER A 156 -35.56 2.74 -15.81
C SER A 156 -34.58 2.89 -14.65
N ILE A 157 -33.36 3.43 -14.89
CA ILE A 157 -32.38 3.58 -13.81
C ILE A 157 -32.78 4.66 -12.79
N LYS A 158 -33.42 5.74 -13.26
CA LYS A 158 -33.95 6.79 -12.39
C LYS A 158 -35.04 6.24 -11.48
N PHE A 159 -35.97 5.46 -12.02
CA PHE A 159 -36.98 4.76 -11.24
C PHE A 159 -36.35 3.81 -10.22
N ALA A 160 -35.42 2.97 -10.65
CA ALA A 160 -34.69 2.03 -9.79
C ALA A 160 -34.03 2.75 -8.59
N THR A 161 -33.43 3.92 -8.83
CA THR A 161 -32.75 4.72 -7.81
C THR A 161 -33.71 5.33 -6.79
N TYR A 162 -34.90 5.78 -7.21
CA TYR A 162 -35.89 6.37 -6.30
C TYR A 162 -36.63 5.36 -5.44
N MET A 163 -36.68 4.09 -5.84
CA MET A 163 -37.28 3.02 -5.05
C MET A 163 -36.42 2.61 -3.83
N LEU A 164 -35.16 3.05 -3.76
CA LEU A 164 -34.25 2.71 -2.66
C LEU A 164 -34.10 3.86 -1.66
N PRO A 165 -34.10 3.56 -0.35
CA PRO A 165 -33.63 4.48 0.68
C PRO A 165 -32.23 5.01 0.38
N LYS A 166 -31.94 6.25 0.78
CA LYS A 166 -30.66 6.93 0.50
C LYS A 166 -29.45 6.17 1.06
N ASP A 167 -29.63 5.48 2.17
CA ASP A 167 -28.65 4.69 2.90
C ASP A 167 -28.48 3.26 2.33
N SER A 168 -29.33 2.82 1.40
CA SER A 168 -29.22 1.48 0.81
C SER A 168 -27.91 1.31 0.04
N PRO A 169 -27.04 0.31 0.37
CA PRO A 169 -25.82 0.06 -0.39
C PRO A 169 -26.07 -0.27 -1.87
N ARG A 170 -27.24 -0.81 -2.21
CA ARG A 170 -27.63 -1.10 -3.61
C ARG A 170 -27.90 0.16 -4.43
N ARG A 171 -28.19 1.29 -3.77
CA ARG A 171 -28.43 2.58 -4.43
C ARG A 171 -27.17 3.10 -5.11
N HIS A 172 -26.00 2.78 -4.57
CA HIS A 172 -24.71 3.15 -5.13
C HIS A 172 -24.55 2.71 -6.59
N HIS A 173 -24.78 1.43 -6.89
CA HIS A 173 -24.68 0.90 -8.26
C HIS A 173 -25.70 1.54 -9.21
N CYS A 174 -26.89 1.88 -8.73
CA CYS A 174 -27.89 2.55 -9.55
C CYS A 174 -27.42 3.95 -9.95
N LEU A 175 -26.80 4.69 -9.01
CA LEU A 175 -26.25 6.02 -9.25
C LEU A 175 -25.07 5.97 -10.23
N GLN A 176 -24.16 5.00 -10.10
CA GLN A 176 -23.06 4.80 -11.07
C GLN A 176 -23.61 4.53 -12.47
N ASN A 177 -24.55 3.59 -12.60
CA ASN A 177 -25.15 3.25 -13.90
C ASN A 177 -25.90 4.46 -14.49
N TRP A 178 -26.60 5.23 -13.67
CA TRP A 178 -27.26 6.46 -14.10
C TRP A 178 -26.25 7.47 -14.63
N ALA A 179 -25.14 7.67 -13.93
CA ALA A 179 -24.07 8.54 -14.40
C ALA A 179 -23.51 8.09 -15.76
N MET A 180 -23.28 6.79 -15.96
CA MET A 180 -22.83 6.26 -17.26
C MET A 180 -23.83 6.53 -18.40
N MET A 181 -25.14 6.50 -18.13
CA MET A 181 -26.15 6.81 -19.13
C MET A 181 -26.16 8.31 -19.49
N LEU A 182 -25.95 9.17 -18.50
CA LEU A 182 -25.81 10.60 -18.73
C LEU A 182 -24.55 10.90 -19.56
N LEU A 183 -23.44 10.20 -19.32
CA LEU A 183 -22.24 10.30 -20.15
C LEU A 183 -22.48 9.84 -21.60
N ALA A 184 -23.27 8.79 -21.79
CA ALA A 184 -23.66 8.36 -23.13
C ALA A 184 -24.53 9.38 -23.87
N LYS A 185 -25.31 10.21 -23.14
CA LYS A 185 -26.00 11.37 -23.71
C LYS A 185 -25.05 12.53 -24.00
N PHE A 186 -24.03 12.74 -23.16
CA PHE A 186 -23.01 13.74 -23.37
C PHE A 186 -22.18 13.48 -24.64
N ALA A 187 -21.73 12.25 -24.87
CA ALA A 187 -20.81 11.91 -25.96
C ALA A 187 -21.23 12.42 -27.36
N PRO A 188 -22.49 12.26 -27.83
CA PRO A 188 -22.92 12.80 -29.12
C PRO A 188 -23.37 14.27 -29.08
N THR A 189 -23.81 14.79 -27.91
CA THR A 189 -24.41 16.14 -27.81
C THR A 189 -23.41 17.22 -27.42
N ASN A 190 -22.33 16.83 -26.72
CA ASN A 190 -21.42 17.71 -26.00
C ASN A 190 -22.15 18.66 -25.01
N ASP A 191 -23.36 18.30 -24.56
CA ASP A 191 -24.13 19.11 -23.61
C ASP A 191 -23.64 18.89 -22.17
N ILE A 192 -22.99 19.92 -21.62
CA ILE A 192 -22.39 19.87 -20.29
C ILE A 192 -23.39 19.62 -19.15
N THR A 193 -24.70 19.83 -19.38
CA THR A 193 -25.70 19.51 -18.35
C THR A 193 -25.73 18.02 -18.05
N TYR A 194 -25.49 17.16 -19.05
CA TYR A 194 -25.38 15.72 -18.86
C TYR A 194 -24.08 15.32 -18.15
N LEU A 195 -22.98 15.96 -18.48
CA LEU A 195 -21.70 15.74 -17.78
C LEU A 195 -21.79 16.14 -16.31
N LYS A 196 -22.36 17.32 -16.01
CA LYS A 196 -22.59 17.77 -14.63
C LYS A 196 -23.54 16.83 -13.90
N GLY A 197 -24.65 16.45 -14.53
CA GLY A 197 -25.58 15.47 -13.95
C GLY A 197 -24.92 14.13 -13.67
N ALA A 198 -24.03 13.64 -14.54
CA ALA A 198 -23.28 12.43 -14.31
C ALA A 198 -22.32 12.57 -13.11
N SER A 199 -21.59 13.69 -13.04
CA SER A 199 -20.74 14.05 -11.90
C SER A 199 -21.53 14.07 -10.59
N ASP A 200 -22.69 14.72 -10.57
CA ASP A 200 -23.55 14.79 -9.39
C ASP A 200 -24.03 13.41 -8.94
N LYS A 201 -24.31 12.49 -9.87
CA LYS A 201 -24.70 11.12 -9.53
C LYS A 201 -23.54 10.30 -8.99
N PHE A 202 -22.33 10.49 -9.51
CA PHE A 202 -21.13 9.93 -8.89
C PHE A 202 -20.91 10.49 -7.48
N GLU A 203 -21.05 11.81 -7.28
CA GLU A 203 -20.92 12.42 -5.95
C GLU A 203 -21.96 11.88 -4.96
N GLU A 204 -23.22 11.80 -5.37
CA GLU A 204 -24.29 11.24 -4.55
C GLU A 204 -24.01 9.77 -4.17
N SER A 205 -23.29 9.04 -5.02
CA SER A 205 -22.89 7.65 -4.75
C SER A 205 -21.87 7.54 -3.60
N PHE A 206 -21.12 8.61 -3.32
CA PHE A 206 -20.12 8.69 -2.24
C PHE A 206 -20.71 9.13 -0.90
N GLU A 207 -21.89 9.76 -0.90
CA GLU A 207 -22.53 10.29 0.31
C GLU A 207 -23.27 9.22 1.13
N SER A 208 -23.39 7.99 0.61
CA SER A 208 -24.03 6.91 1.34
C SER A 208 -23.14 6.45 2.51
N PRO A 209 -23.65 6.45 3.76
CA PRO A 209 -22.89 5.95 4.91
C PRO A 209 -22.43 4.49 4.73
N ILE A 210 -23.10 3.71 3.88
CA ILE A 210 -22.89 2.28 3.67
C ILE A 210 -22.11 2.00 2.37
N SER A 211 -21.57 3.02 1.69
CA SER A 211 -20.70 2.76 0.54
C SER A 211 -19.42 2.07 1.03
N GLN A 212 -19.32 0.77 0.73
CA GLN A 212 -18.15 -0.04 1.01
C GLN A 212 -16.96 0.57 0.27
N PHE A 213 -15.80 0.70 0.93
CA PHE A 213 -14.57 1.31 0.37
C PHE A 213 -14.31 0.96 -1.12
N LEU A 214 -14.48 -0.31 -1.47
CA LEU A 214 -14.24 -0.83 -2.82
C LEU A 214 -15.16 -0.21 -3.87
N TRP A 215 -16.40 0.14 -3.53
CA TRP A 215 -17.36 0.74 -4.45
C TRP A 215 -17.08 2.23 -4.67
N THR A 216 -16.74 2.96 -3.61
CA THR A 216 -16.28 4.35 -3.75
C THR A 216 -15.05 4.44 -4.63
N LEU A 217 -14.10 3.50 -4.46
CA LEU A 217 -12.89 3.44 -5.28
C LEU A 217 -13.19 3.06 -6.73
N ASP A 218 -14.01 2.04 -6.95
CA ASP A 218 -14.45 1.61 -8.30
C ASP A 218 -15.15 2.75 -9.05
N ALA A 219 -16.01 3.50 -8.36
CA ALA A 219 -16.65 4.69 -8.89
C ALA A 219 -15.64 5.81 -9.24
N ALA A 220 -14.65 6.06 -8.39
CA ALA A 220 -13.58 7.03 -8.65
C ALA A 220 -12.77 6.65 -9.90
N GLN A 221 -12.29 5.40 -9.96
CA GLN A 221 -11.50 4.87 -11.07
C GLN A 221 -12.28 4.88 -12.39
N THR A 222 -13.56 4.54 -12.33
CA THR A 222 -14.45 4.60 -13.49
C THR A 222 -14.56 6.04 -14.02
N TRP A 223 -14.78 7.01 -13.13
CA TRP A 223 -14.88 8.42 -13.54
C TRP A 223 -13.55 8.98 -14.06
N GLU A 224 -12.43 8.64 -13.43
CA GLU A 224 -11.10 9.01 -13.92
C GLU A 224 -10.83 8.50 -15.34
N SER A 225 -11.11 7.23 -15.62
CA SER A 225 -10.99 6.65 -16.97
C SER A 225 -11.84 7.42 -17.99
N ILE A 226 -13.04 7.86 -17.59
CA ILE A 226 -13.91 8.67 -18.42
C ILE A 226 -13.32 10.07 -18.66
N GLU A 227 -12.90 10.79 -17.61
CA GLU A 227 -12.27 12.11 -17.76
C GLU A 227 -11.01 12.07 -18.62
N GLU A 228 -10.20 11.03 -18.45
CA GLU A 228 -9.03 10.76 -19.30
C GLU A 228 -9.45 10.55 -20.77
N GLY A 229 -10.47 9.72 -21.02
CA GLY A 229 -11.00 9.45 -22.36
C GLY A 229 -11.60 10.69 -23.03
N LEU A 230 -12.14 11.61 -22.22
CA LEU A 230 -12.60 12.94 -22.66
C LEU A 230 -11.44 13.94 -22.85
N GLY A 231 -10.19 13.52 -22.62
CA GLY A 231 -8.99 14.30 -22.86
C GLY A 231 -8.68 15.34 -21.78
N TYR A 232 -9.17 15.15 -20.55
CA TYR A 232 -9.27 16.18 -19.49
C TYR A 232 -9.84 17.47 -20.06
N LEU A 233 -11.14 17.68 -19.89
CA LEU A 233 -11.84 18.88 -20.36
C LEU A 233 -11.10 20.15 -19.91
N ASP A 234 -10.29 20.72 -20.78
CA ASP A 234 -9.56 21.94 -20.46
C ASP A 234 -9.72 22.99 -21.56
N VAL A 235 -9.76 24.24 -21.10
CA VAL A 235 -10.05 25.51 -21.79
C VAL A 235 -11.54 25.91 -21.97
N GLU A 236 -12.44 25.06 -22.47
CA GLU A 236 -13.84 25.48 -22.75
C GLU A 236 -14.82 25.37 -21.55
N HIS A 237 -14.51 24.55 -20.55
CA HIS A 237 -15.46 24.14 -19.50
C HIS A 237 -15.09 24.61 -18.08
N LYS A 238 -14.58 25.85 -17.94
CA LYS A 238 -14.04 26.47 -16.70
C LYS A 238 -14.90 26.39 -15.41
N ASN A 239 -16.15 25.92 -15.48
CA ASN A 239 -17.07 25.76 -14.36
C ASN A 239 -17.41 24.28 -14.03
N TYR A 240 -16.66 23.32 -14.57
CA TYR A 240 -16.77 21.90 -14.21
C TYR A 240 -15.81 21.57 -13.06
N THR A 241 -16.31 20.92 -12.01
CA THR A 241 -15.48 20.42 -10.91
C THR A 241 -15.52 18.90 -10.97
N SER A 242 -14.34 18.28 -11.09
CA SER A 242 -14.23 16.83 -11.07
C SER A 242 -14.66 16.26 -9.72
N PRO A 243 -15.49 15.20 -9.68
CA PRO A 243 -15.82 14.48 -8.47
C PRO A 243 -14.64 13.63 -7.97
N ASN A 244 -13.57 13.43 -8.77
CA ASN A 244 -12.47 12.51 -8.47
C ASN A 244 -11.71 12.85 -7.18
N LEU A 245 -11.41 14.12 -6.92
CA LEU A 245 -10.76 14.52 -5.67
C LEU A 245 -11.63 14.26 -4.45
N ARG A 246 -12.94 14.42 -4.58
CA ARG A 246 -13.90 14.13 -3.51
C ARG A 246 -14.02 12.62 -3.31
N ALA A 247 -14.08 11.85 -4.38
CA ALA A 247 -14.12 10.39 -4.35
C ALA A 247 -12.90 9.82 -3.61
N HIS A 248 -11.70 10.27 -3.97
CA HIS A 248 -10.47 9.89 -3.28
C HIS A 248 -10.45 10.36 -1.82
N ALA A 249 -10.95 11.57 -1.52
CA ALA A 249 -11.07 12.02 -0.13
C ALA A 249 -11.96 11.09 0.71
N VAL A 250 -13.14 10.73 0.21
CA VAL A 250 -14.05 9.79 0.87
C VAL A 250 -13.42 8.41 1.00
N ALA A 251 -12.76 7.91 -0.06
CA ALA A 251 -12.07 6.63 -0.02
C ALA A 251 -10.97 6.59 1.06
N PHE A 252 -10.12 7.62 1.14
CA PHE A 252 -9.08 7.72 2.17
C PHE A 252 -9.64 7.88 3.59
N ASP A 253 -10.78 8.54 3.77
CA ASP A 253 -11.40 8.64 5.08
C ASP A 253 -11.96 7.27 5.53
N LEU A 254 -12.56 6.50 4.61
CA LEU A 254 -13.00 5.11 4.82
C LEU A 254 -11.83 4.13 5.02
N LEU A 255 -10.65 4.44 4.46
CA LEU A 255 -9.46 3.58 4.53
C LEU A 255 -9.00 3.39 5.99
N SER A 256 -9.15 4.44 6.81
CA SER A 256 -8.91 4.37 8.25
C SER A 256 -9.88 3.42 8.97
N ASP A 257 -11.09 3.21 8.44
CA ASP A 257 -12.09 2.29 8.98
C ASP A 257 -11.74 0.83 8.67
N VAL A 258 -11.33 0.55 7.44
CA VAL A 258 -10.98 -0.80 7.00
C VAL A 258 -9.69 -1.27 7.67
N LEU A 259 -8.67 -0.43 7.69
CA LEU A 259 -7.35 -0.76 8.23
C LEU A 259 -7.22 -0.36 9.69
N TRP A 260 -8.32 -0.52 10.44
CA TRP A 260 -8.34 -0.23 11.86
C TRP A 260 -7.29 -1.04 12.62
N MET A 261 -6.58 -0.39 13.55
CA MET A 261 -5.57 -1.06 14.37
C MET A 261 -6.11 -2.18 15.25
N GLY A 262 -7.41 -2.18 15.58
CA GLY A 262 -8.03 -3.29 16.31
C GLY A 262 -8.10 -4.60 15.50
N ASN A 263 -7.87 -4.54 14.19
CA ASN A 263 -7.71 -5.74 13.36
C ASN A 263 -6.27 -6.25 13.45
N SER A 264 -6.09 -7.58 13.37
CA SER A 264 -4.75 -8.19 13.31
C SER A 264 -3.94 -7.61 12.15
N LEU A 265 -2.61 -7.61 12.28
CA LEU A 265 -1.73 -7.09 11.22
C LEU A 265 -1.94 -7.84 9.89
N SER A 266 -2.18 -9.15 9.96
CA SER A 266 -2.54 -9.98 8.80
C SER A 266 -3.83 -9.52 8.10
N VAL A 267 -4.89 -9.20 8.84
CA VAL A 267 -6.15 -8.69 8.27
C VAL A 267 -5.93 -7.33 7.61
N ARG A 268 -5.15 -6.45 8.24
CA ARG A 268 -4.82 -5.14 7.68
C ARG A 268 -4.00 -5.25 6.40
N GLN A 269 -3.01 -6.15 6.34
CA GLN A 269 -2.23 -6.37 5.12
C GLN A 269 -3.08 -6.90 3.97
N VAL A 270 -3.93 -7.89 4.26
CA VAL A 270 -4.87 -8.42 3.27
C VAL A 270 -5.80 -7.32 2.79
N GLY A 271 -6.32 -6.49 3.70
CA GLY A 271 -7.09 -5.28 3.35
C GLY A 271 -6.30 -4.33 2.44
N HIS A 272 -5.07 -4.00 2.80
CA HIS A 272 -4.23 -3.08 2.02
C HIS A 272 -3.96 -3.59 0.61
N ARG A 273 -3.58 -4.87 0.45
CA ARG A 273 -3.36 -5.48 -0.88
C ARG A 273 -4.62 -5.46 -1.72
N LYS A 274 -5.75 -5.87 -1.14
CA LYS A 274 -7.05 -5.94 -1.82
C LYS A 274 -7.55 -4.57 -2.26
N MET A 275 -7.25 -3.53 -1.49
CA MET A 275 -7.69 -2.16 -1.72
C MET A 275 -6.81 -1.38 -2.69
N GLN A 276 -5.70 -1.97 -3.17
CA GLN A 276 -4.77 -1.32 -4.11
C GLN A 276 -4.41 0.11 -3.66
N ILE A 277 -4.15 0.29 -2.36
CA ILE A 277 -3.93 1.61 -1.77
C ILE A 277 -2.78 2.35 -2.44
N ALA A 278 -1.73 1.62 -2.85
CA ALA A 278 -0.62 2.21 -3.59
C ALA A 278 -1.06 2.81 -4.94
N HIS A 279 -1.98 2.16 -5.65
CA HIS A 279 -2.59 2.67 -6.89
C HIS A 279 -3.43 3.90 -6.58
N THR A 280 -4.37 3.77 -5.63
CA THR A 280 -5.26 4.86 -5.18
C THR A 280 -4.50 6.12 -4.77
N THR A 281 -3.34 5.95 -4.12
CA THR A 281 -2.47 7.06 -3.70
C THR A 281 -1.81 7.74 -4.90
N SER A 282 -1.37 6.94 -5.87
CA SER A 282 -0.77 7.46 -7.10
C SER A 282 -1.79 8.23 -7.95
N ASP A 283 -3.01 7.69 -8.08
CA ASP A 283 -4.13 8.32 -8.80
C ASP A 283 -4.50 9.66 -8.16
N ALA A 284 -4.75 9.66 -6.84
CA ALA A 284 -5.10 10.88 -6.10
C ALA A 284 -4.03 11.97 -6.23
N LEU A 285 -2.75 11.57 -6.18
CA LEU A 285 -1.62 12.49 -6.32
C LEU A 285 -1.54 13.04 -7.74
N ARG A 286 -1.72 12.20 -8.76
CA ARG A 286 -1.74 12.58 -10.18
C ARG A 286 -2.86 13.58 -10.46
N ILE A 287 -4.07 13.32 -9.97
CA ILE A 287 -5.22 14.22 -10.09
C ILE A 287 -4.92 15.58 -9.45
N CYS A 288 -4.32 15.59 -8.26
CA CYS A 288 -3.90 16.83 -7.62
C CYS A 288 -2.84 17.59 -8.43
N ILE A 289 -1.91 16.90 -9.08
CA ILE A 289 -0.90 17.53 -9.97
C ILE A 289 -1.58 18.19 -11.16
N MET A 290 -2.53 17.51 -11.82
CA MET A 290 -3.25 18.06 -12.98
C MET A 290 -4.08 19.29 -12.62
N GLU A 291 -4.72 19.28 -11.45
CA GLU A 291 -5.49 20.43 -10.97
C GLU A 291 -4.63 21.54 -10.33
N GLY A 292 -3.29 21.41 -10.31
CA GLY A 292 -2.40 22.37 -9.67
C GLY A 292 -2.49 22.43 -8.14
N LYS A 293 -3.10 21.43 -7.50
CA LYS A 293 -3.35 21.33 -6.05
C LYS A 293 -2.27 20.51 -5.32
N LEU A 294 -0.99 20.85 -5.52
CA LEU A 294 0.16 20.08 -5.01
C LEU A 294 0.12 19.81 -3.50
N ARG A 295 -0.27 20.81 -2.69
CA ARG A 295 -0.37 20.67 -1.23
C ARG A 295 -1.33 19.55 -0.81
N ARG A 296 -2.49 19.47 -1.48
CA ARG A 296 -3.49 18.42 -1.24
C ARG A 296 -3.01 17.07 -1.77
N GLY A 297 -2.27 17.05 -2.87
CA GLY A 297 -1.59 15.84 -3.35
C GLY A 297 -0.64 15.27 -2.29
N ILE A 298 0.16 16.11 -1.65
CA ILE A 298 1.08 15.69 -0.57
C ILE A 298 0.30 15.11 0.63
N GLU A 299 -0.85 15.69 0.98
CA GLU A 299 -1.71 15.15 2.04
C GLU A 299 -2.24 13.76 1.66
N PHE A 300 -2.64 13.54 0.41
CA PHE A 300 -3.05 12.21 -0.05
C PHE A 300 -1.90 11.21 -0.06
N ALA A 301 -0.73 11.63 -0.53
CA ALA A 301 0.50 10.83 -0.48
C ALA A 301 0.79 10.38 0.96
N GLU A 302 0.67 11.29 1.92
CA GLU A 302 0.84 10.99 3.34
C GLU A 302 -0.23 10.02 3.87
N LYS A 303 -1.52 10.22 3.53
CA LYS A 303 -2.62 9.34 3.96
C LYS A 303 -2.47 7.92 3.44
N GLY A 304 -1.90 7.75 2.25
CA GLY A 304 -1.73 6.47 1.57
C GLY A 304 -0.38 5.79 1.76
N SER A 305 0.50 6.36 2.60
CA SER A 305 1.86 5.83 2.82
C SER A 305 2.08 5.45 4.29
N ALA A 306 2.71 4.31 4.51
CA ALA A 306 3.15 3.83 5.82
C ALA A 306 2.06 3.91 6.90
N MET A 307 0.81 3.65 6.54
CA MET A 307 -0.32 3.95 7.43
C MET A 307 -0.28 3.06 8.67
N ILE A 308 0.12 1.80 8.53
CA ILE A 308 0.28 0.89 9.67
C ILE A 308 1.30 1.48 10.67
N PHE A 309 2.41 2.02 10.17
CA PHE A 309 3.45 2.63 11.00
C PHE A 309 2.98 3.93 11.64
N GLN A 310 2.32 4.80 10.87
CA GLN A 310 1.82 6.08 11.38
C GLN A 310 0.80 5.89 12.49
N GLN A 311 -0.17 4.98 12.31
CA GLN A 311 -1.17 4.72 13.35
C GLN A 311 -0.50 4.17 14.61
N ARG A 312 0.48 3.26 14.48
CA ARG A 312 1.23 2.72 15.62
C ARG A 312 2.07 3.78 16.33
N LEU A 313 2.77 4.62 15.59
CA LEU A 313 3.54 5.75 16.14
C LEU A 313 2.64 6.73 16.90
N GLN A 314 1.44 7.02 16.37
CA GLN A 314 0.48 7.88 17.06
C GLN A 314 -0.04 7.25 18.35
N LEU A 315 -0.29 5.94 18.39
CA LEU A 315 -0.62 5.23 19.63
C LEU A 315 0.52 5.32 20.65
N ASN A 316 1.73 4.92 20.27
CA ASN A 316 2.89 4.88 21.17
C ASN A 316 3.20 6.25 21.78
N LYS A 317 2.92 7.35 21.07
CA LYS A 317 3.10 8.71 21.60
C LYS A 317 2.00 9.15 22.57
N CYS A 318 0.77 8.65 22.39
CA CYS A 318 -0.38 9.11 23.17
C CYS A 318 -0.61 8.28 24.44
N THR A 319 -0.09 7.04 24.50
CA THR A 319 -0.15 6.18 25.69
C THR A 319 0.38 6.86 26.97
N HIS A 320 1.37 7.75 26.85
CA HIS A 320 1.93 8.50 27.99
C HIS A 320 1.17 9.80 28.33
N LYS A 321 0.30 10.30 27.43
CA LYS A 321 -0.50 11.52 27.63
C LYS A 321 -1.96 11.25 27.98
N LEU A 322 -2.45 10.03 27.71
CA LEU A 322 -3.75 9.56 28.18
C LEU A 322 -3.71 9.48 29.70
N LEU A 323 -4.63 10.20 30.35
CA LEU A 323 -4.64 10.47 31.80
C LEU A 323 -4.84 9.21 32.69
N ALA A 324 -5.03 8.03 32.11
CA ALA A 324 -5.00 6.75 32.85
C ALA A 324 -4.34 5.64 31.99
N PRO A 325 -3.42 4.83 32.56
CA PRO A 325 -2.85 3.63 31.92
C PRO A 325 -3.90 2.59 31.50
N GLU A 326 -5.10 2.67 32.07
CA GLU A 326 -6.25 1.84 31.76
C GLU A 326 -6.91 2.24 30.43
N ASP A 327 -6.81 3.49 29.95
CA ASP A 327 -7.54 3.98 28.77
C ASP A 327 -6.89 3.61 27.43
N ALA A 328 -5.56 3.48 27.36
CA ALA A 328 -4.85 3.08 26.14
C ALA A 328 -4.94 1.55 25.92
N LYS A 329 -4.78 0.78 27.00
CA LYS A 329 -5.07 -0.65 27.02
C LYS A 329 -6.56 -0.91 26.90
N ALA A 330 -7.45 -0.04 27.40
CA ALA A 330 -8.87 -0.09 27.09
C ALA A 330 -9.12 0.32 25.64
N LEU A 331 -8.36 1.18 24.98
CA LEU A 331 -8.60 1.45 23.56
C LEU A 331 -8.33 0.22 22.68
N GLU A 332 -7.24 -0.49 22.97
CA GLU A 332 -6.85 -1.72 22.28
C GLU A 332 -7.71 -2.91 22.73
N ALA A 333 -7.93 -3.07 24.04
CA ALA A 333 -8.77 -4.12 24.60
C ALA A 333 -10.26 -3.92 24.30
N HIS A 334 -10.80 -2.69 24.40
CA HIS A 334 -12.19 -2.37 24.07
C HIS A 334 -12.44 -2.41 22.56
N SER A 335 -11.45 -2.10 21.71
CA SER A 335 -11.60 -2.32 20.25
C SER A 335 -11.57 -3.81 19.90
N ILE A 336 -10.71 -4.62 20.52
CA ILE A 336 -10.71 -6.08 20.40
C ILE A 336 -11.97 -6.71 21.02
N GLN A 337 -12.47 -6.17 22.13
CA GLN A 337 -13.69 -6.61 22.83
C GLN A 337 -14.96 -6.24 22.05
N LEU A 338 -15.00 -5.07 21.39
CA LEU A 338 -16.05 -4.68 20.44
C LEU A 338 -16.08 -5.60 19.20
N VAL A 339 -14.90 -5.96 18.66
CA VAL A 339 -14.78 -6.88 17.51
C VAL A 339 -15.12 -8.32 17.89
N SER A 340 -14.77 -8.76 19.11
CA SER A 340 -15.03 -10.13 19.58
C SER A 340 -16.44 -10.34 20.14
N GLN A 341 -17.13 -9.30 20.62
CA GLN A 341 -18.49 -9.42 21.16
C GLN A 341 -19.62 -9.28 20.14
N MET A 342 -19.35 -9.04 18.85
CA MET A 342 -20.41 -8.63 17.92
C MET A 342 -20.61 -9.56 16.72
N HIS A 343 -21.73 -10.31 16.77
CA HIS A 343 -22.39 -10.94 15.62
C HIS A 343 -23.23 -9.92 14.80
N THR A 344 -22.93 -8.61 14.83
CA THR A 344 -23.83 -7.55 14.34
C THR A 344 -23.17 -6.50 13.44
N ASP A 345 -23.98 -5.97 12.52
CA ASP A 345 -23.81 -4.89 11.53
C ASP A 345 -22.52 -4.04 11.59
N PRO A 346 -21.66 -4.08 10.55
CA PRO A 346 -20.47 -3.22 10.41
C PRO A 346 -20.71 -1.71 10.60
N CYS A 347 -21.90 -1.22 10.28
CA CYS A 347 -22.24 0.20 10.49
C CYS A 347 -22.24 0.59 11.98
N GLN A 348 -22.72 -0.30 12.85
CA GLN A 348 -22.76 -0.05 14.30
C GLN A 348 -21.35 0.00 14.90
N VAL A 349 -20.45 -0.87 14.43
CA VAL A 349 -19.03 -0.87 14.83
C VAL A 349 -18.36 0.46 14.44
N ARG A 350 -18.63 0.96 13.23
CA ARG A 350 -18.11 2.26 12.78
C ARG A 350 -18.62 3.42 13.63
N ILE A 351 -19.92 3.45 13.92
CA ILE A 351 -20.52 4.51 14.76
C ILE A 351 -19.95 4.47 16.18
N ALA A 352 -19.84 3.28 16.79
CA ALA A 352 -19.24 3.13 18.12
C ALA A 352 -17.79 3.62 18.15
N ARG A 353 -17.02 3.28 17.12
CA ARG A 353 -15.63 3.73 16.97
C ARG A 353 -15.53 5.26 16.80
N GLN A 354 -16.38 5.87 15.97
CA GLN A 354 -16.37 7.33 15.78
C GLN A 354 -16.65 8.06 17.10
N LYS A 355 -17.65 7.61 17.87
CA LYS A 355 -17.94 8.16 19.20
C LYS A 355 -16.75 8.05 20.17
N LEU A 356 -16.03 6.93 20.13
CA LEU A 356 -14.83 6.73 20.95
C LEU A 356 -13.71 7.70 20.55
N LEU A 357 -13.44 7.84 19.25
CA LEU A 357 -12.43 8.79 18.74
C LEU A 357 -12.78 10.24 19.09
N GLU A 358 -14.06 10.62 19.00
CA GLU A 358 -14.54 11.94 19.43
C GLU A 358 -14.28 12.18 20.92
N THR A 359 -14.47 11.16 21.76
CA THR A 359 -14.22 11.24 23.19
C THR A 359 -12.73 11.47 23.48
N ILE A 360 -11.84 10.74 22.81
CA ILE A 360 -10.38 10.91 22.95
C ILE A 360 -9.94 12.30 22.50
N ARG A 361 -10.46 12.76 21.36
CA ARG A 361 -10.06 14.05 20.77
C ARG A 361 -10.48 15.27 21.59
N ARG A 362 -11.41 15.09 22.54
CA ARG A 362 -11.76 16.16 23.50
C ARG A 362 -10.74 16.32 24.63
N GLN A 363 -9.80 15.38 24.79
CA GLN A 363 -8.75 15.51 25.81
C GLN A 363 -7.66 16.51 25.36
N PRO A 364 -7.09 17.30 26.29
CA PRO A 364 -6.06 18.29 25.95
C PRO A 364 -4.84 17.68 25.24
N GLY A 365 -4.49 18.22 24.07
CA GLY A 365 -3.34 17.77 23.27
C GLY A 365 -3.57 16.51 22.43
N LEU A 366 -4.82 16.00 22.37
CA LEU A 366 -5.24 14.88 21.53
C LEU A 366 -6.28 15.27 20.47
N ASP A 367 -6.50 16.56 20.24
CA ASP A 367 -7.45 17.11 19.26
C ASP A 367 -7.21 16.59 17.83
N LYS A 368 -5.95 16.31 17.48
CA LYS A 368 -5.53 15.73 16.20
C LYS A 368 -5.33 14.20 16.22
N PHE A 369 -5.74 13.50 17.28
CA PHE A 369 -5.46 12.07 17.45
C PHE A 369 -6.07 11.22 16.32
N LEU A 370 -5.23 10.42 15.63
CA LEU A 370 -5.60 9.61 14.48
C LEU A 370 -6.34 10.39 13.38
N LEU A 371 -6.14 11.71 13.31
CA LEU A 371 -6.55 12.51 12.16
C LEU A 371 -5.43 12.57 11.12
N PRO A 372 -5.77 12.67 9.83
CA PRO A 372 -4.79 12.92 8.79
C PRO A 372 -3.98 14.19 9.05
N ARG A 373 -2.69 14.15 8.72
CA ARG A 373 -1.82 15.32 8.81
C ARG A 373 -2.09 16.25 7.63
N GLN A 374 -2.12 17.55 7.94
CA GLN A 374 -2.27 18.60 6.94
C GLN A 374 -0.90 19.04 6.43
N TYR A 375 -0.86 19.57 5.22
CA TYR A 375 0.36 20.07 4.59
C TYR A 375 1.10 21.09 5.45
N SER A 376 0.39 21.94 6.18
CA SER A 376 0.96 22.94 7.09
C SER A 376 1.87 22.34 8.18
N ASP A 377 1.56 21.12 8.62
CA ASP A 377 2.39 20.37 9.56
C ASP A 377 3.49 19.62 8.81
N LEU A 378 3.17 19.00 7.66
CA LEU A 378 4.09 18.16 6.88
C LEU A 378 5.25 18.93 6.28
N CYS A 379 5.04 20.17 5.81
CA CYS A 379 6.09 20.94 5.14
C CYS A 379 7.32 21.20 6.02
N GLN A 380 7.16 21.14 7.35
CA GLN A 380 8.23 21.31 8.34
C GLN A 380 9.38 20.29 8.19
N VAL A 381 9.14 19.14 7.57
CA VAL A 381 10.20 18.15 7.25
C VAL A 381 11.32 18.72 6.39
N SER A 382 11.05 19.78 5.61
CA SER A 382 12.03 20.43 4.74
C SER A 382 12.91 21.47 5.45
N GLN A 383 12.80 21.61 6.77
CA GLN A 383 13.59 22.60 7.53
C GLN A 383 15.10 22.31 7.52
N ASN A 384 15.49 21.04 7.52
CA ASN A 384 16.90 20.62 7.58
C ASN A 384 17.47 20.17 6.23
N GLY A 385 16.73 20.37 5.15
CA GLY A 385 17.11 19.98 3.79
C GLY A 385 15.89 19.54 2.96
N PRO A 386 16.04 19.47 1.63
CA PRO A 386 14.95 19.13 0.73
C PRO A 386 14.45 17.70 0.92
N VAL A 387 13.14 17.53 0.72
CA VAL A 387 12.48 16.22 0.70
C VAL A 387 11.82 16.01 -0.66
N ILE A 388 12.17 14.90 -1.31
CA ILE A 388 11.72 14.56 -2.66
C ILE A 388 10.70 13.44 -2.59
N ILE A 389 9.46 13.73 -2.96
CA ILE A 389 8.40 12.73 -3.09
C ILE A 389 8.39 12.26 -4.54
N LEU A 390 8.54 10.95 -4.78
CA LEU A 390 8.53 10.37 -6.12
C LEU A 390 7.26 9.54 -6.30
N ASN A 391 6.51 9.79 -7.37
CA ASN A 391 5.29 9.06 -7.67
C ASN A 391 5.35 8.39 -9.04
N SER A 392 4.97 7.12 -9.10
CA SER A 392 4.85 6.39 -10.37
C SER A 392 3.37 6.12 -10.68
N HIS A 393 2.90 6.60 -11.81
CA HIS A 393 1.55 6.38 -12.34
C HIS A 393 1.65 5.82 -13.77
N PRO A 394 0.68 5.04 -14.27
CA PRO A 394 0.69 4.52 -15.65
C PRO A 394 0.87 5.62 -16.72
N ARG A 395 0.40 6.84 -16.44
CA ARG A 395 0.47 7.99 -17.36
C ARG A 395 1.66 8.92 -17.15
N SER A 396 2.22 9.00 -15.94
CA SER A 396 3.30 9.93 -15.62
C SER A 396 4.16 9.41 -14.47
N CYS A 397 5.43 9.81 -14.47
CA CYS A 397 6.31 9.63 -13.33
C CYS A 397 6.73 11.02 -12.85
N ASP A 398 6.42 11.31 -11.60
CA ASP A 398 6.37 12.67 -11.07
C ASP A 398 7.30 12.80 -9.86
N ALA A 399 7.91 13.98 -9.71
CA ALA A 399 8.61 14.37 -8.50
C ALA A 399 8.00 15.64 -7.92
N ILE A 400 7.75 15.65 -6.61
CA ILE A 400 7.36 16.83 -5.85
C ILE A 400 8.46 17.14 -4.84
N ILE A 401 9.00 18.35 -4.90
CA ILE A 401 10.14 18.79 -4.11
C ILE A 401 9.68 19.78 -3.05
N LEU A 402 9.93 19.45 -1.78
CA LEU A 402 9.80 20.36 -0.65
C LEU A 402 11.17 20.95 -0.35
N VAL A 403 11.40 22.20 -0.73
CA VAL A 403 12.69 22.88 -0.54
C VAL A 403 12.81 23.46 0.87
N HIS A 404 11.79 24.18 1.32
CA HIS A 404 11.74 24.84 2.63
C HIS A 404 10.28 25.00 3.08
N PRO A 405 9.96 25.01 4.39
CA PRO A 405 8.57 25.04 4.87
C PRO A 405 7.77 26.28 4.42
N ALA A 406 8.46 27.38 4.13
CA ALA A 406 7.86 28.65 3.69
C ALA A 406 7.69 28.76 2.15
N SER A 407 8.19 27.80 1.38
CA SER A 407 8.15 27.82 -0.08
C SER A 407 7.07 26.87 -0.61
N GLU A 408 6.50 27.19 -1.78
CA GLU A 408 5.57 26.27 -2.44
C GLU A 408 6.29 24.99 -2.90
N PRO A 409 5.61 23.83 -2.89
CA PRO A 409 6.14 22.61 -3.48
C PRO A 409 6.43 22.81 -4.97
N ILE A 410 7.55 22.27 -5.43
CA ILE A 410 7.94 22.32 -6.85
C ILE A 410 7.59 20.99 -7.50
N TYR A 411 6.89 21.03 -8.63
CA TYR A 411 6.54 19.85 -9.43
C TYR A 411 7.53 19.68 -10.60
N ILE A 412 7.91 18.43 -10.86
CA ILE A 412 8.70 18.02 -12.03
C ILE A 412 8.07 16.75 -12.63
N ASN A 413 7.82 16.75 -13.94
CA ASN A 413 7.60 15.52 -14.70
C ASN A 413 8.97 14.94 -15.06
N LEU A 414 9.26 13.71 -14.65
CA LEU A 414 10.57 13.07 -14.86
C LEU A 414 10.76 12.58 -16.30
N GLU A 415 9.74 12.65 -17.16
CA GLU A 415 9.77 12.13 -18.53
C GLU A 415 10.10 10.62 -18.61
N ILE A 416 9.70 9.88 -17.57
CA ILE A 416 9.88 8.42 -17.47
C ILE A 416 8.50 7.75 -17.57
N THR A 417 8.42 6.62 -18.27
CA THR A 417 7.22 5.78 -18.30
C THR A 417 7.24 4.74 -17.18
N LEU A 418 6.06 4.34 -16.70
CA LEU A 418 5.94 3.26 -15.72
C LEU A 418 6.62 1.95 -16.20
N VAL A 419 6.50 1.65 -17.49
CA VAL A 419 7.12 0.47 -18.12
C VAL A 419 8.65 0.53 -18.04
N ALA A 420 9.25 1.70 -18.23
CA ALA A 420 10.70 1.86 -18.09
C ALA A 420 11.17 1.60 -16.65
N LEU A 421 10.44 2.11 -15.64
CA LEU A 421 10.73 1.81 -14.23
C LEU A 421 10.59 0.32 -13.91
N GLN A 422 9.51 -0.32 -14.38
CA GLN A 422 9.30 -1.76 -14.21
C GLN A 422 10.44 -2.57 -14.84
N GLN A 423 10.88 -2.17 -16.03
CA GLN A 423 11.99 -2.81 -16.72
C GLN A 423 13.31 -2.60 -15.96
N ALA A 424 13.60 -1.40 -15.48
CA ALA A 424 14.79 -1.13 -14.67
C ALA A 424 14.83 -1.99 -13.40
N LYS A 425 13.72 -2.09 -12.66
CA LYS A 425 13.59 -2.99 -11.50
C LYS A 425 13.79 -4.45 -11.86
N LYS A 426 13.18 -4.92 -12.96
CA LYS A 426 13.30 -6.30 -13.42
C LYS A 426 14.74 -6.63 -13.81
N THR A 427 15.42 -5.71 -14.49
CA THR A 427 16.84 -5.83 -14.85
C THR A 427 17.71 -5.87 -13.61
N LEU A 428 17.54 -4.93 -12.67
CA LEU A 428 18.26 -4.90 -11.39
C LEU A 428 18.13 -6.24 -10.65
N LYS A 429 16.90 -6.75 -10.49
CA LYS A 429 16.64 -8.03 -9.83
C LYS A 429 17.37 -9.21 -10.50
N LYS A 430 17.38 -9.26 -11.84
CA LYS A 430 18.07 -10.31 -12.60
C LYS A 430 19.59 -10.22 -12.43
N LEU A 431 20.15 -9.02 -12.50
CA LEU A 431 21.59 -8.80 -12.37
C LEU A 431 22.07 -9.18 -10.95
N LEU A 432 21.36 -8.76 -9.91
CA LEU A 432 21.68 -9.12 -8.53
C LEU A 432 21.62 -10.64 -8.30
N ALA A 433 20.63 -11.32 -8.89
CA ALA A 433 20.55 -12.78 -8.83
C ALA A 433 21.76 -13.45 -9.52
N SER A 434 22.22 -12.90 -10.65
CA SER A 434 23.40 -13.43 -11.35
C SER A 434 24.72 -13.22 -10.59
N CYS A 435 24.87 -12.11 -9.86
CA CYS A 435 26.03 -11.89 -8.99
C CYS A 435 26.07 -12.91 -7.86
N ASN A 436 24.91 -13.19 -7.22
CA ASN A 436 24.82 -14.18 -6.16
C ASN A 436 25.18 -15.59 -6.63
N SER A 437 24.70 -16.02 -7.81
CA SER A 437 25.05 -17.33 -8.37
C SER A 437 26.55 -17.48 -8.66
N ARG A 438 27.19 -16.44 -9.23
CA ARG A 438 28.64 -16.47 -9.49
C ARG A 438 29.47 -16.51 -8.21
N ASN A 439 29.03 -15.83 -7.15
CA ASN A 439 29.71 -15.87 -5.85
C ASN A 439 29.66 -17.29 -5.24
N ILE A 440 28.54 -18.01 -5.40
CA ILE A 440 28.42 -19.40 -4.97
C ILE A 440 29.33 -20.31 -5.81
N GLU A 441 29.38 -20.14 -7.13
CA GLU A 441 30.26 -20.90 -8.04
C GLU A 441 31.75 -20.64 -7.78
N LEU A 442 32.16 -19.41 -7.47
CA LEU A 442 33.54 -19.08 -7.10
C LEU A 442 33.94 -19.68 -5.74
N ASN A 443 33.00 -19.83 -4.82
CA ASN A 443 33.22 -20.48 -3.53
C ASN A 443 33.31 -22.01 -3.64
N THR A 444 32.60 -22.64 -4.59
CA THR A 444 32.66 -24.09 -4.84
C THR A 444 33.79 -24.51 -5.79
N SER A 445 34.13 -23.69 -6.79
CA SER A 445 35.20 -23.96 -7.77
C SER A 445 36.62 -23.86 -7.22
N ARG A 446 36.81 -23.40 -5.96
CA ARG A 446 38.07 -23.60 -5.23
C ARG A 446 38.38 -25.08 -4.95
N LEU A 447 37.43 -26.00 -5.19
CA LEU A 447 37.59 -27.45 -5.01
C LEU A 447 37.56 -28.26 -6.32
N SER A 448 37.26 -27.66 -7.47
CA SER A 448 37.21 -28.36 -8.75
C SER A 448 37.47 -27.40 -9.91
N GLY A 449 38.63 -27.60 -10.57
CA GLY A 449 39.13 -26.76 -11.64
C GLY A 449 38.45 -26.98 -12.98
N ASP A 450 37.16 -26.64 -13.09
CA ASP A 450 36.45 -26.64 -14.38
C ASP A 450 35.97 -25.24 -14.77
N GLN A 451 36.47 -24.75 -15.92
CA GLN A 451 36.18 -23.45 -16.50
C GLN A 451 34.97 -23.54 -17.44
N TYR A 452 33.76 -23.29 -16.94
CA TYR A 452 32.63 -22.89 -17.78
C TYR A 452 32.37 -21.38 -17.64
N ARG A 453 33.06 -20.56 -18.44
CA ARG A 453 32.70 -19.14 -18.60
C ARG A 453 31.47 -19.02 -19.51
N GLY A 454 30.30 -18.85 -18.91
CA GLY A 454 29.06 -18.55 -19.63
C GLY A 454 29.13 -17.20 -20.37
N VAL A 455 28.81 -17.23 -21.66
CA VAL A 455 28.74 -16.08 -22.58
C VAL A 455 27.49 -15.24 -22.31
N GLY A 456 27.46 -14.56 -21.17
CA GLY A 456 26.42 -13.57 -20.82
C GLY A 456 27.01 -12.18 -20.62
N PRO A 457 26.21 -11.10 -20.76
CA PRO A 457 26.67 -9.74 -20.47
C PRO A 457 27.18 -9.63 -19.03
N ASP A 458 28.21 -8.81 -18.82
CA ASP A 458 28.82 -8.59 -17.52
C ASP A 458 27.81 -7.95 -16.54
N PRO A 459 27.47 -8.61 -15.41
CA PRO A 459 26.53 -8.08 -14.43
C PRO A 459 26.96 -6.73 -13.85
N GLN A 460 28.26 -6.48 -13.70
CA GLN A 460 28.77 -5.20 -13.19
C GLN A 460 28.47 -4.06 -14.16
N GLN A 461 28.72 -4.29 -15.45
CA GLN A 461 28.38 -3.34 -16.51
C GLN A 461 26.87 -3.06 -16.52
N GLY A 462 26.04 -4.11 -16.41
CA GLY A 462 24.58 -3.96 -16.34
C GLY A 462 24.11 -3.15 -15.14
N LEU A 463 24.71 -3.35 -13.96
CA LEU A 463 24.41 -2.56 -12.75
C LEU A 463 24.82 -1.10 -12.95
N SER A 464 25.99 -0.85 -13.53
CA SER A 464 26.45 0.49 -13.90
C SER A 464 25.50 1.19 -14.89
N ASP A 465 24.97 0.46 -15.88
CA ASP A 465 24.02 1.00 -16.84
C ASP A 465 22.69 1.40 -16.16
N VAL A 466 22.18 0.58 -15.24
CA VAL A 466 20.99 0.91 -14.43
C VAL A 466 21.23 2.17 -13.60
N LEU A 467 22.38 2.28 -12.91
CA LEU A 467 22.70 3.47 -12.12
C LEU A 467 22.84 4.73 -12.99
N ARG A 468 23.48 4.63 -14.15
CA ARG A 468 23.58 5.75 -15.11
C ARG A 468 22.21 6.21 -15.59
N TRP A 469 21.30 5.27 -15.85
CA TRP A 469 19.92 5.60 -16.22
C TRP A 469 19.15 6.29 -15.08
N LEU A 470 19.27 5.80 -13.85
CA LEU A 470 18.68 6.47 -12.67
C LEU A 470 19.26 7.88 -12.49
N GLN A 471 20.57 8.03 -12.67
CA GLN A 471 21.27 9.31 -12.57
C GLN A 471 20.76 10.30 -13.63
N SER A 472 20.62 9.88 -14.88
CA SER A 472 20.18 10.76 -15.98
C SER A 472 18.72 11.14 -15.88
N CYS A 473 17.86 10.18 -15.53
CA CYS A 473 16.41 10.35 -15.62
C CYS A 473 15.79 10.86 -14.31
N ILE A 474 16.41 10.64 -13.16
CA ILE A 474 15.86 11.00 -11.85
C ILE A 474 16.75 12.01 -11.13
N ILE A 475 18.01 11.66 -10.86
CA ILE A 475 18.88 12.47 -10.00
C ILE A 475 19.21 13.81 -10.65
N SER A 476 19.59 13.81 -11.94
CA SER A 476 20.05 15.02 -12.63
C SER A 476 18.95 16.09 -12.77
N PRO A 477 17.72 15.78 -13.21
CA PRO A 477 16.62 16.76 -13.26
C PRO A 477 16.32 17.38 -11.88
N ILE A 478 16.32 16.56 -10.83
CA ILE A 478 16.07 17.03 -9.46
C ILE A 478 17.18 17.96 -9.00
N TYR A 479 18.45 17.59 -9.21
CA TYR A 479 19.60 18.39 -8.79
C TYR A 479 19.69 19.72 -9.53
N GLN A 480 19.27 19.77 -10.80
CA GLN A 480 19.16 21.03 -11.54
C GLN A 480 18.15 21.97 -10.87
N VAL A 481 16.99 21.47 -10.44
CA VAL A 481 15.99 22.27 -9.72
C VAL A 481 16.48 22.69 -8.34
N LEU A 482 17.12 21.79 -7.58
CA LEU A 482 17.70 22.14 -6.27
C LEU A 482 18.77 23.24 -6.41
N LYS A 483 19.63 23.15 -7.41
CA LYS A 483 20.63 24.17 -7.72
C LYS A 483 19.99 25.50 -8.10
N ALA A 484 18.96 25.48 -8.96
CA ALA A 484 18.22 26.69 -9.36
C ALA A 484 17.54 27.40 -8.19
N ASN A 485 17.20 26.65 -7.13
CA ASN A 485 16.59 27.17 -5.91
C ASN A 485 17.59 27.43 -4.77
N ASN A 486 18.90 27.46 -5.08
CA ASN A 486 19.99 27.75 -4.12
C ASN A 486 19.99 26.82 -2.89
N VAL A 487 19.59 25.57 -3.07
CA VAL A 487 19.59 24.59 -1.98
C VAL A 487 21.02 24.17 -1.65
N PRO A 488 21.47 24.26 -0.38
CA PRO A 488 22.82 23.84 -0.02
C PRO A 488 22.99 22.33 -0.18
N GLU A 489 24.07 21.92 -0.86
CA GLU A 489 24.47 20.52 -1.05
C GLU A 489 24.97 19.92 0.29
N LYS A 490 24.04 19.61 1.21
CA LYS A 490 24.33 19.04 2.54
C LYS A 490 23.53 17.78 2.82
N ARG A 491 22.21 17.85 2.73
CA ARG A 491 21.28 16.80 3.19
C ARG A 491 20.11 16.68 2.23
N LEU A 492 19.61 15.47 1.98
CA LEU A 492 18.44 15.23 1.15
C LEU A 492 17.69 13.97 1.62
N TRP A 493 16.36 14.01 1.56
CA TRP A 493 15.52 12.83 1.83
C TRP A 493 14.72 12.39 0.62
N TRP A 494 14.73 11.09 0.36
CA TRP A 494 13.89 10.42 -0.62
C TRP A 494 12.64 9.86 0.05
N CYS A 495 11.46 10.23 -0.45
CA CYS A 495 10.17 9.66 -0.09
C CYS A 495 9.56 8.97 -1.33
N PRO A 496 10.09 7.80 -1.73
CA PRO A 496 9.63 7.11 -2.94
C PRO A 496 8.26 6.46 -2.72
N LEU A 497 7.39 6.53 -3.73
CA LEU A 497 6.11 5.85 -3.80
C LEU A 497 6.06 4.93 -5.03
N GLY A 498 5.25 3.89 -4.97
CA GLY A 498 5.04 2.95 -6.07
C GLY A 498 6.34 2.37 -6.61
N MET A 499 6.52 2.36 -7.93
CA MET A 499 7.65 1.72 -8.59
C MET A 499 9.02 2.36 -8.29
N PHE A 500 9.08 3.51 -7.62
CA PHE A 500 10.35 4.06 -7.13
C PHE A 500 10.88 3.38 -5.87
N VAL A 501 10.02 2.79 -5.04
CA VAL A 501 10.44 2.12 -3.79
C VAL A 501 11.34 0.93 -4.13
N GLY A 502 12.46 0.79 -3.44
CA GLY A 502 13.41 -0.30 -3.70
C GLY A 502 14.38 -0.03 -4.85
N LEU A 503 14.35 1.16 -5.48
CA LEU A 503 15.42 1.61 -6.37
C LEU A 503 16.59 2.22 -5.57
N PRO A 504 17.85 1.93 -5.92
CA PRO A 504 19.02 2.44 -5.21
C PRO A 504 19.36 3.87 -5.64
N LEU A 505 18.42 4.81 -5.43
CA LEU A 505 18.56 6.23 -5.77
C LEU A 505 19.84 6.85 -5.18
N HIS A 506 20.15 6.52 -3.93
CA HIS A 506 21.37 6.97 -3.25
C HIS A 506 22.66 6.55 -3.97
N ALA A 507 22.69 5.35 -4.55
CA ALA A 507 23.85 4.84 -5.26
C ALA A 507 24.00 5.40 -6.68
N ALA A 508 22.95 6.00 -7.24
CA ALA A 508 23.01 6.65 -8.55
C ALA A 508 23.82 7.97 -8.49
N ASP A 509 23.79 8.68 -7.36
CA ASP A 509 24.62 9.88 -7.14
C ASP A 509 26.09 9.52 -6.83
N ILE A 510 26.87 9.29 -7.87
CA ILE A 510 28.30 8.98 -7.76
C ILE A 510 29.09 10.17 -7.16
N SER A 511 28.58 11.39 -7.31
CA SER A 511 29.25 12.59 -6.80
C SER A 511 29.09 12.82 -5.30
N ASP A 512 28.23 12.03 -4.64
CA ASP A 512 27.92 12.13 -3.21
C ASP A 512 27.66 13.58 -2.76
N ARG A 513 26.96 14.37 -3.57
CA ARG A 513 26.74 15.82 -3.33
C ARG A 513 25.92 16.06 -2.07
N PHE A 514 24.96 15.18 -1.82
CA PHE A 514 24.10 15.24 -0.65
C PHE A 514 24.31 14.01 0.23
N ILE A 515 24.19 14.20 1.54
CA ILE A 515 24.02 13.10 2.49
C ILE A 515 22.55 12.64 2.39
N GLN A 516 22.33 11.45 1.86
CA GLN A 516 21.00 10.98 1.46
C GLN A 516 20.41 9.98 2.46
N SER A 517 19.10 10.11 2.71
CA SER A 517 18.32 9.17 3.51
C SER A 517 16.98 8.91 2.88
N TYR A 518 16.36 7.80 3.25
CA TYR A 518 15.00 7.45 2.84
C TYR A 518 14.02 7.73 3.98
N THR A 519 12.78 8.02 3.63
CA THR A 519 11.67 8.03 4.58
C THR A 519 10.46 7.34 3.96
N PRO A 520 9.73 6.49 4.72
CA PRO A 520 8.53 5.84 4.20
C PRO A 520 7.32 6.79 4.13
N SER A 521 7.31 7.89 4.89
CA SER A 521 6.32 8.97 4.79
C SER A 521 6.85 10.25 5.42
N LEU A 522 6.18 11.38 5.17
CA LEU A 522 6.60 12.67 5.74
C LEU A 522 6.30 12.71 7.24
N GLY A 523 5.18 12.15 7.69
CA GLY A 523 4.81 12.13 9.12
C GLY A 523 5.76 11.32 9.97
N VAL A 524 6.30 10.20 9.45
CA VAL A 524 7.35 9.41 10.11
C VAL A 524 8.61 10.27 10.32
N LEU A 525 9.09 10.95 9.26
CA LEU A 525 10.25 11.83 9.35
C LEU A 525 10.01 13.00 10.31
N LEU A 526 8.86 13.67 10.21
CA LEU A 526 8.50 14.79 11.07
C LEU A 526 8.48 14.40 12.55
N ASN A 527 7.97 13.21 12.84
CA ASN A 527 7.92 12.68 14.19
C ASN A 527 9.31 12.45 14.78
N ALA A 528 10.21 11.88 14.00
CA ALA A 528 11.58 11.66 14.43
C ALA A 528 12.34 12.98 14.60
N MET A 529 12.17 13.96 13.69
CA MET A 529 12.84 15.26 13.75
C MET A 529 12.50 16.04 15.02
N LYS A 530 11.23 16.07 15.45
CA LYS A 530 10.81 16.79 16.67
C LYS A 530 11.46 16.25 17.95
N GLU A 531 11.98 15.03 17.93
CA GLU A 531 12.49 14.35 19.12
C GLU A 531 14.03 14.33 19.18
N THR A 532 14.74 14.82 18.16
CA THR A 532 16.22 14.82 18.14
C THR A 532 16.86 16.01 18.86
N GLU A 533 16.08 17.04 19.23
CA GLU A 533 16.62 18.24 19.88
C GLU A 533 17.25 17.93 21.25
N ASN A 534 16.70 16.95 21.99
CA ASN A 534 17.16 16.51 23.31
C ASN A 534 17.67 15.05 23.32
N ALA A 535 18.44 14.66 22.30
CA ALA A 535 18.94 13.29 22.18
C ALA A 535 19.80 12.87 23.40
N PRO A 536 19.50 11.73 24.07
CA PRO A 536 20.26 11.24 25.20
C PRO A 536 21.66 10.76 24.79
N LYS A 537 22.58 10.64 25.76
CA LYS A 537 23.88 10.00 25.54
C LYS A 537 23.64 8.56 25.05
N PRO A 538 24.36 8.10 24.00
CA PRO A 538 24.19 6.74 23.50
C PRO A 538 24.49 5.68 24.57
N LYS A 539 23.53 4.76 24.76
CA LYS A 539 23.71 3.45 25.40
C LYS A 539 23.54 2.40 24.32
N ILE A 540 24.62 1.66 24.03
CA ILE A 540 24.71 0.80 22.85
C ILE A 540 24.48 -0.65 23.25
N GLY A 541 23.51 -1.27 22.60
CA GLY A 541 23.34 -2.70 22.58
C GLY A 541 23.95 -3.33 21.32
N VAL A 542 24.73 -4.40 21.45
CA VAL A 542 25.23 -5.17 20.31
C VAL A 542 24.71 -6.60 20.40
N VAL A 543 24.00 -7.06 19.37
CA VAL A 543 23.45 -8.40 19.25
C VAL A 543 24.16 -9.10 18.10
N GLY A 544 24.91 -10.15 18.42
CA GLY A 544 25.64 -10.94 17.44
C GLY A 544 25.28 -12.41 17.50
N VAL A 545 24.93 -13.00 16.36
CA VAL A 545 24.58 -14.43 16.27
C VAL A 545 25.34 -15.06 15.10
N SER A 546 26.38 -15.84 15.42
CA SER A 546 27.26 -16.45 14.41
C SER A 546 26.77 -17.82 13.92
N ILE A 547 26.08 -18.58 14.77
CA ILE A 547 25.69 -19.98 14.50
C ILE A 547 24.24 -20.20 14.93
N ASN A 548 23.43 -20.77 14.05
CA ASN A 548 22.15 -21.40 14.41
C ASN A 548 21.79 -22.52 13.40
N SER A 549 21.00 -23.51 13.82
CA SER A 549 20.60 -24.67 13.03
C SER A 549 19.76 -24.26 11.81
N GLY A 550 20.33 -24.35 10.61
CA GLY A 550 19.60 -24.21 9.34
C GLY A 550 20.13 -23.18 8.34
N HIS A 551 21.12 -22.34 8.72
CA HIS A 551 21.74 -21.35 7.83
C HIS A 551 23.28 -21.43 7.86
N GLU A 552 23.93 -20.82 6.87
CA GLU A 552 25.40 -20.71 6.82
C GLU A 552 25.95 -19.93 8.02
N THR A 553 27.10 -20.36 8.54
CA THR A 553 27.80 -19.72 9.64
C THR A 553 28.34 -18.34 9.22
N LEU A 554 27.98 -17.30 9.97
CA LEU A 554 28.52 -15.95 9.79
C LEU A 554 29.86 -15.85 10.55
N SER A 555 30.96 -15.93 9.80
CA SER A 555 32.32 -16.07 10.33
C SER A 555 32.90 -14.72 10.79
N HIS A 556 32.41 -13.61 10.26
CA HIS A 556 32.92 -12.27 10.55
C HIS A 556 32.11 -11.52 11.62
N VAL A 557 30.99 -12.06 12.08
CA VAL A 557 30.18 -11.44 13.17
C VAL A 557 31.00 -11.21 14.44
N ALA A 558 31.87 -12.15 14.83
CA ALA A 558 32.72 -11.98 16.01
C ALA A 558 33.72 -10.82 15.85
N GLU A 559 34.26 -10.66 14.64
CA GLU A 559 35.16 -9.56 14.29
C GLU A 559 34.43 -8.21 14.28
N GLU A 560 33.24 -8.16 13.70
CA GLU A 560 32.39 -6.96 13.67
C GLU A 560 32.08 -6.43 15.07
N ILE A 561 31.64 -7.33 15.96
CA ILE A 561 31.33 -7.00 17.35
C ILE A 561 32.56 -6.45 18.08
N GLU A 562 33.72 -7.08 17.94
CA GLU A 562 34.93 -6.64 18.65
C GLU A 562 35.43 -5.29 18.15
N ARG A 563 35.32 -4.99 16.84
CA ARG A 563 35.62 -3.66 16.29
C ARG A 563 34.73 -2.58 16.91
N ILE A 564 33.42 -2.83 17.03
CA ILE A 564 32.49 -1.91 17.70
C ILE A 564 32.86 -1.75 19.18
N ALA A 565 33.17 -2.86 19.86
CA ALA A 565 33.53 -2.84 21.28
C ALA A 565 34.82 -2.05 21.52
N ALA A 566 35.84 -2.19 20.68
CA ALA A 566 37.09 -1.43 20.76
C ALA A 566 36.86 0.08 20.65
N ILE A 567 36.04 0.52 19.70
CA ILE A 567 35.73 1.95 19.48
C ILE A 567 34.94 2.52 20.66
N THR A 568 33.92 1.80 21.13
CA THR A 568 32.99 2.28 22.16
C THR A 568 33.61 2.30 23.56
N ARG A 569 34.43 1.29 23.91
CA ARG A 569 35.19 1.26 25.18
C ARG A 569 36.14 2.45 25.30
N LYS A 570 36.82 2.84 24.21
CA LYS A 570 37.72 4.01 24.18
C LYS A 570 37.02 5.31 24.59
N HIS A 571 35.70 5.41 24.39
CA HIS A 571 34.91 6.62 24.60
C HIS A 571 33.97 6.55 25.81
N ASN A 572 34.14 5.57 26.71
CA ASN A 572 33.31 5.39 27.91
C ASN A 572 31.80 5.38 27.60
N VAL A 573 31.44 4.66 26.54
CA VAL A 573 30.04 4.41 26.15
C VAL A 573 29.54 3.18 26.88
N GLU A 574 28.33 3.24 27.43
CA GLU A 574 27.72 2.07 28.07
C GLU A 574 27.37 1.04 26.99
N LEU A 575 27.96 -0.15 27.10
CA LEU A 575 27.87 -1.22 26.11
C LEU A 575 27.21 -2.46 26.73
N TYR A 576 26.14 -2.94 26.11
CA TYR A 576 25.49 -4.21 26.45
C TYR A 576 25.67 -5.20 25.29
N MET A 577 26.34 -6.31 25.55
CA MET A 577 26.79 -7.24 24.53
C MET A 577 26.70 -8.68 25.06
N PRO A 578 25.53 -9.33 24.95
CA PRO A 578 25.40 -10.74 25.29
C PRO A 578 26.26 -11.61 24.36
N SER A 579 26.72 -12.75 24.86
CA SER A 579 27.33 -13.77 24.01
C SER A 579 26.32 -14.31 22.98
N SER A 580 26.79 -14.93 21.91
CA SER A 580 25.91 -15.50 20.88
C SER A 580 24.89 -16.51 21.43
N LEU A 581 25.20 -17.22 22.52
CA LEU A 581 24.28 -18.18 23.17
C LEU A 581 23.23 -17.48 24.06
N GLN A 582 23.48 -16.24 24.46
CA GLN A 582 22.61 -15.44 25.32
C GLN A 582 21.73 -14.47 24.54
N ALA A 583 21.99 -14.29 23.25
CA ALA A 583 21.21 -13.48 22.32
C ALA A 583 19.85 -14.15 22.01
N THR A 584 19.02 -14.34 23.02
CA THR A 584 17.66 -14.89 22.92
C THR A 584 16.64 -13.78 22.66
N VAL A 585 15.45 -14.10 22.13
CA VAL A 585 14.37 -13.12 21.92
C VAL A 585 14.04 -12.36 23.20
N THR A 586 13.97 -13.05 24.33
CA THR A 586 13.65 -12.45 25.64
C THR A 586 14.71 -11.42 26.04
N GLU A 587 15.99 -11.77 25.92
CA GLU A 587 17.09 -10.89 26.30
C GLU A 587 17.21 -9.68 25.35
N VAL A 588 17.09 -9.91 24.05
CA VAL A 588 17.10 -8.84 23.04
C VAL A 588 15.93 -7.87 23.25
N LYS A 589 14.72 -8.35 23.57
CA LYS A 589 13.58 -7.48 23.88
C LYS A 589 13.85 -6.59 25.11
N LYS A 590 14.53 -7.12 26.14
CA LYS A 590 14.94 -6.36 27.33
C LYS A 590 16.01 -5.31 26.99
N GLN A 591 16.96 -5.65 26.13
CA GLN A 591 17.97 -4.72 25.63
C GLN A 591 17.34 -3.58 24.83
N LEU A 592 16.40 -3.88 23.93
CA LEU A 592 15.68 -2.87 23.13
C LEU A 592 14.93 -1.84 24.01
N GLN A 593 14.43 -2.25 25.17
CA GLN A 593 13.73 -1.36 26.13
C GLN A 593 14.68 -0.39 26.87
N THR A 594 15.98 -0.72 26.94
CA THR A 594 16.94 0.00 27.80
C THR A 594 18.04 0.72 27.02
N CYS A 595 18.44 0.20 25.87
CA CYS A 595 19.45 0.80 25.02
C CYS A 595 18.84 1.84 24.09
N THR A 596 19.54 2.95 23.88
CA THR A 596 19.12 3.98 22.92
C THR A 596 19.54 3.59 21.51
N TRP A 597 20.69 2.93 21.37
CA TRP A 597 21.27 2.50 20.10
C TRP A 597 21.41 0.99 20.10
N VAL A 598 21.05 0.31 19.02
CA VAL A 598 21.17 -1.16 18.93
C VAL A 598 21.77 -1.58 17.59
N HIS A 599 22.77 -2.45 17.63
CA HIS A 599 23.41 -3.05 16.48
C HIS A 599 23.08 -4.54 16.41
N PHE A 600 22.59 -5.00 15.26
CA PHE A 600 22.32 -6.41 14.97
C PHE A 600 23.27 -6.90 13.90
N ALA A 601 24.10 -7.89 14.25
CA ALA A 601 24.95 -8.66 13.34
C ALA A 601 24.45 -10.12 13.35
N CYS A 602 23.45 -10.41 12.52
CA CYS A 602 22.80 -11.71 12.44
C CYS A 602 22.08 -11.90 11.09
N HIS A 603 21.53 -13.10 10.86
CA HIS A 603 20.70 -13.34 9.69
C HIS A 603 19.38 -12.55 9.76
N GLY A 604 19.08 -11.82 8.68
CA GLY A 604 17.79 -11.18 8.45
C GLY A 604 17.10 -11.86 7.27
N VAL A 605 15.83 -12.22 7.44
CA VAL A 605 15.03 -12.84 6.39
C VAL A 605 13.76 -12.03 6.18
N GLN A 606 13.62 -11.47 4.99
CA GLN A 606 12.37 -10.85 4.53
C GLN A 606 11.52 -11.92 3.85
N ASN A 607 10.30 -12.14 4.35
CA ASN A 607 9.36 -13.06 3.71
C ASN A 607 8.57 -12.30 2.63
N PRO A 608 8.73 -12.64 1.33
CA PRO A 608 8.12 -11.89 0.23
C PRO A 608 6.63 -12.21 0.03
N VAL A 609 6.13 -13.30 0.62
CA VAL A 609 4.71 -13.70 0.52
C VAL A 609 3.92 -13.05 1.66
N ASP A 610 4.48 -13.10 2.87
CA ASP A 610 3.87 -12.60 4.11
C ASP A 610 4.90 -11.78 4.91
N PRO A 611 4.98 -10.45 4.67
CA PRO A 611 5.97 -9.59 5.30
C PRO A 611 5.95 -9.58 6.83
N VAL A 612 4.81 -9.93 7.47
CA VAL A 612 4.73 -10.03 8.95
C VAL A 612 5.66 -11.10 9.49
N LYS A 613 5.85 -12.17 8.70
CA LYS A 613 6.74 -13.29 9.01
C LYS A 613 8.20 -13.01 8.66
N SER A 614 8.56 -11.77 8.33
CA SER A 614 9.97 -11.38 8.23
C SER A 614 10.58 -11.35 9.64
N PHE A 615 11.86 -11.70 9.77
CA PHE A 615 12.48 -11.84 11.08
C PHE A 615 13.98 -11.55 11.10
N LEU A 616 14.46 -11.21 12.29
CA LEU A 616 15.87 -11.35 12.67
C LEU A 616 16.05 -12.68 13.40
N GLN A 617 17.01 -13.47 12.96
CA GLN A 617 17.30 -14.75 13.59
C GLN A 617 18.12 -14.50 14.85
N LEU A 618 17.61 -14.99 15.98
CA LEU A 618 18.28 -14.97 17.27
C LEU A 618 18.70 -16.40 17.66
N TYR A 619 19.32 -16.58 18.82
CA TYR A 619 19.86 -17.87 19.24
C TYR A 619 18.77 -18.94 19.42
N ASP A 620 17.71 -18.60 20.16
CA ASP A 620 16.64 -19.53 20.52
C ASP A 620 15.55 -19.62 19.44
N THR A 621 15.13 -18.48 18.90
CA THR A 621 14.07 -18.39 17.90
C THR A 621 14.16 -17.07 17.12
N ASN A 622 13.11 -16.76 16.34
CA ASN A 622 13.07 -15.60 15.46
C ASN A 622 12.39 -14.40 16.14
N LEU A 623 13.04 -13.23 16.08
CA LEU A 623 12.39 -11.96 16.38
C LEU A 623 11.65 -11.47 15.14
N ASN A 624 10.35 -11.78 15.09
CA ASN A 624 9.49 -11.46 13.95
C ASN A 624 9.12 -9.97 13.89
N LEU A 625 8.83 -9.48 12.68
CA LEU A 625 8.41 -8.12 12.40
C LEU A 625 7.17 -7.71 13.21
N GLU A 626 6.19 -8.62 13.37
CA GLU A 626 5.01 -8.40 14.21
C GLU A 626 5.39 -8.05 15.66
N SER A 627 6.28 -8.86 16.25
CA SER A 627 6.76 -8.65 17.61
C SER A 627 7.48 -7.33 17.78
N ILE A 628 8.18 -6.84 16.75
CA ILE A 628 8.85 -5.53 16.77
C ILE A 628 7.80 -4.41 16.71
N LEU A 629 6.81 -4.51 15.81
CA LEU A 629 5.74 -3.52 15.69
C LEU A 629 4.90 -3.37 16.95
N GLU A 630 4.71 -4.45 17.70
CA GLU A 630 4.01 -4.47 18.99
C GLU A 630 4.81 -3.87 20.15
N MET A 631 6.08 -3.53 19.94
CA MET A 631 6.87 -2.86 20.97
C MET A 631 6.54 -1.37 21.02
N SER A 632 6.78 -0.77 22.19
CA SER A 632 6.86 0.67 22.38
C SER A 632 8.23 0.96 22.99
N LEU A 633 9.06 1.68 22.24
CA LEU A 633 10.47 1.95 22.55
C LEU A 633 10.74 3.46 22.58
N PRO A 634 10.24 4.18 23.60
CA PRO A 634 10.30 5.65 23.64
C PRO A 634 11.72 6.23 23.74
N ASN A 635 12.69 5.42 24.19
CA ASN A 635 14.09 5.83 24.35
C ASN A 635 14.97 5.44 23.14
N ALA A 636 14.41 4.74 22.15
CA ALA A 636 15.15 4.27 21.00
C ALA A 636 15.49 5.43 20.05
N GLU A 637 16.74 5.48 19.61
CA GLU A 637 17.27 6.52 18.74
C GLU A 637 17.72 5.91 17.41
N PHE A 638 18.61 4.92 17.46
CA PHE A 638 19.30 4.42 16.28
C PHE A 638 19.42 2.89 16.25
N VAL A 639 19.02 2.26 15.15
CA VAL A 639 19.26 0.83 14.91
C VAL A 639 20.17 0.61 13.71
N PHE A 640 21.18 -0.22 13.89
CA PHE A 640 22.02 -0.73 12.81
C PHE A 640 21.65 -2.18 12.55
N LEU A 641 21.17 -2.47 11.35
CA LEU A 641 20.79 -3.80 10.90
C LEU A 641 21.83 -4.34 9.91
N ALA A 642 22.92 -4.91 10.43
CA ALA A 642 23.87 -5.73 9.66
C ALA A 642 23.25 -7.11 9.40
N ALA A 643 22.09 -7.09 8.76
CA ALA A 643 21.27 -8.24 8.47
C ALA A 643 20.65 -8.06 7.07
N CYS A 644 20.64 -9.15 6.31
CA CYS A 644 20.26 -9.15 4.90
C CYS A 644 18.81 -8.72 4.68
N GLN A 645 18.56 -7.95 3.61
CA GLN A 645 17.22 -7.62 3.11
C GLN A 645 16.33 -6.84 4.10
N THR A 646 16.92 -6.20 5.10
CA THR A 646 16.24 -5.48 6.17
C THR A 646 15.53 -4.21 5.71
N ALA A 647 15.78 -3.79 4.46
CA ALA A 647 15.17 -2.64 3.80
C ALA A 647 14.64 -2.92 2.38
N LYS A 648 14.39 -4.19 2.04
CA LYS A 648 14.04 -4.62 0.66
C LYS A 648 12.67 -4.16 0.16
N GLY A 649 11.78 -3.71 1.05
CA GLY A 649 10.40 -3.38 0.72
C GLY A 649 9.61 -4.59 0.21
N ASP A 650 8.28 -4.45 0.14
CA ASP A 650 7.39 -5.47 -0.42
C ASP A 650 7.00 -5.12 -1.86
N VAL A 651 6.79 -6.12 -2.71
CA VAL A 651 6.45 -5.94 -4.12
C VAL A 651 4.97 -5.56 -4.31
N GLU A 652 4.10 -5.91 -3.37
CA GLU A 652 2.65 -5.67 -3.41
C GLU A 652 2.21 -4.58 -2.40
N LEU A 653 2.93 -4.40 -1.29
CA LEU A 653 2.72 -3.41 -0.23
C LEU A 653 3.76 -2.29 -0.32
N VAL A 654 3.99 -1.81 -1.54
CA VAL A 654 5.11 -0.95 -1.91
C VAL A 654 5.15 0.34 -1.08
N ASN A 655 3.98 0.93 -0.77
CA ASN A 655 3.88 2.18 0.00
C ASN A 655 3.82 1.97 1.53
N GLU A 656 3.71 0.74 2.03
CA GLU A 656 3.74 0.48 3.49
C GLU A 656 5.16 0.26 4.01
N SER A 657 6.15 0.03 3.12
CA SER A 657 7.55 -0.20 3.52
C SER A 657 7.68 -1.23 4.67
N LEU A 658 6.90 -2.32 4.61
CA LEU A 658 6.88 -3.41 5.60
C LEU A 658 8.15 -4.25 5.56
N HIS A 659 9.26 -3.65 5.96
CA HIS A 659 10.55 -4.28 6.15
C HIS A 659 11.04 -4.01 7.58
N LEU A 660 12.05 -4.76 8.02
CA LEU A 660 12.54 -4.72 9.41
C LEU A 660 12.96 -3.31 9.86
N GLY A 661 13.67 -2.56 9.01
CA GLY A 661 14.03 -1.16 9.32
C GLY A 661 12.82 -0.24 9.58
N GLY A 662 11.75 -0.38 8.80
CA GLY A 662 10.51 0.38 8.98
C GLY A 662 9.77 -0.03 10.26
N ALA A 663 9.81 -1.32 10.61
CA ALA A 663 9.22 -1.83 11.85
C ALA A 663 9.92 -1.28 13.10
N PHE A 664 11.24 -1.18 13.11
CA PHE A 664 11.97 -0.54 14.21
C PHE A 664 11.64 0.95 14.32
N ILE A 665 11.53 1.67 13.20
CA ILE A 665 11.10 3.07 13.22
C ILE A 665 9.71 3.20 13.83
N ALA A 666 8.76 2.35 13.42
CA ALA A 666 7.41 2.33 13.98
C ALA A 666 7.37 1.97 15.48
N ALA A 667 8.30 1.14 15.95
CA ALA A 667 8.46 0.79 17.36
C ALA A 667 9.01 1.95 18.21
N GLY A 668 9.72 2.91 17.60
CA GLY A 668 10.20 4.12 18.27
C GLY A 668 11.58 4.61 17.82
N PHE A 669 12.33 3.86 17.01
CA PHE A 669 13.63 4.30 16.51
C PHE A 669 13.50 5.52 15.58
N LYS A 670 14.45 6.46 15.67
CA LYS A 670 14.45 7.70 14.87
C LYS A 670 15.19 7.53 13.54
N ALA A 671 16.19 6.66 13.51
CA ALA A 671 16.88 6.27 12.29
C ALA A 671 17.28 4.78 12.28
N ALA A 672 17.43 4.25 11.08
CA ALA A 672 17.91 2.90 10.83
C ALA A 672 18.97 2.88 9.72
N ILE A 673 20.02 2.09 9.89
CA ILE A 673 20.90 1.64 8.80
C ILE A 673 20.51 0.19 8.48
N GLY A 674 20.34 -0.13 7.19
CA GLY A 674 20.01 -1.49 6.77
C GLY A 674 20.38 -1.74 5.31
N THR A 675 20.00 -2.91 4.80
CA THR A 675 20.37 -3.37 3.45
C THR A 675 19.15 -3.63 2.56
N MET A 676 19.18 -3.14 1.32
CA MET A 676 18.13 -3.35 0.32
C MET A 676 18.10 -4.79 -0.22
N TRP A 677 19.23 -5.50 -0.18
CA TRP A 677 19.35 -6.91 -0.52
C TRP A 677 20.40 -7.60 0.34
N THR A 678 20.73 -8.85 0.02
CA THR A 678 21.73 -9.65 0.76
C THR A 678 23.11 -8.98 0.67
N MET A 679 23.77 -8.79 1.82
CA MET A 679 25.16 -8.31 1.91
C MET A 679 26.12 -9.49 2.17
N MET A 680 27.41 -9.30 1.87
CA MET A 680 28.43 -10.29 2.21
C MET A 680 28.85 -10.11 3.67
N ASP A 681 29.07 -11.22 4.39
CA ASP A 681 29.47 -11.23 5.79
C ASP A 681 30.77 -10.43 6.03
N GLU A 682 31.74 -10.52 5.10
CA GLU A 682 33.01 -9.79 5.17
C GLU A 682 32.88 -8.26 5.04
N ASP A 683 31.75 -7.73 4.52
CA ASP A 683 31.50 -6.29 4.46
C ASP A 683 31.04 -5.70 5.80
N GLY A 684 30.40 -6.52 6.65
CA GLY A 684 29.84 -6.10 7.95
C GLY A 684 30.86 -5.37 8.83
N PRO A 685 31.98 -6.02 9.19
CA PRO A 685 33.02 -5.39 10.02
C PRO A 685 33.55 -4.07 9.46
N ILE A 686 33.68 -3.95 8.13
CA ILE A 686 34.23 -2.75 7.47
C ILE A 686 33.24 -1.58 7.57
N ILE A 687 31.97 -1.83 7.29
CA ILE A 687 30.93 -0.79 7.33
C ILE A 687 30.63 -0.40 8.78
N ALA A 688 30.52 -1.35 9.70
CA ALA A 688 30.34 -1.07 11.13
C ALA A 688 31.50 -0.23 11.67
N GLU A 689 32.76 -0.62 11.42
CA GLU A 689 33.92 0.15 11.84
C GLU A 689 33.94 1.56 11.24
N GLY A 690 33.62 1.70 9.95
CA GLY A 690 33.53 3.00 9.28
C GLY A 690 32.49 3.92 9.93
N VAL A 691 31.30 3.38 10.23
CA VAL A 691 30.20 4.12 10.85
C VAL A 691 30.54 4.52 12.28
N TYR A 692 30.85 3.56 13.15
CA TYR A 692 31.15 3.85 14.56
C TYR A 692 32.44 4.66 14.71
N GLY A 693 33.44 4.41 13.88
CA GLY A 693 34.70 5.15 13.88
C GLY A 693 34.53 6.62 13.50
N HIS A 694 33.61 6.93 12.58
CA HIS A 694 33.24 8.32 12.28
C HIS A 694 32.44 8.96 13.41
N LEU A 695 31.41 8.27 13.92
CA LEU A 695 30.53 8.79 14.97
C LEU A 695 31.29 9.12 16.26
N PHE A 696 32.26 8.28 16.63
CA PHE A 696 33.08 8.45 17.83
C PHE A 696 34.47 9.00 17.52
N ASN A 697 34.63 9.78 16.44
CA ASN A 697 35.91 10.43 16.16
C ASN A 697 36.16 11.61 17.14
N GLU A 698 37.24 11.55 17.92
CA GLU A 698 37.55 12.58 18.94
C GLU A 698 37.61 14.01 18.38
N ALA A 699 38.29 14.21 17.24
CA ALA A 699 38.42 15.53 16.62
C ALA A 699 37.08 16.09 16.11
N ARG A 700 36.15 15.21 15.74
CA ARG A 700 34.77 15.57 15.39
C ARG A 700 33.98 15.93 16.66
N LEU A 701 34.02 15.08 17.68
CA LEU A 701 33.28 15.27 18.93
C LEU A 701 33.66 16.58 19.62
N GLN A 702 34.93 16.99 19.58
CA GLN A 702 35.38 18.29 20.12
C GLN A 702 34.75 19.51 19.43
N LYS A 703 34.31 19.37 18.17
CA LYS A 703 33.66 20.43 17.40
C LYS A 703 32.14 20.45 17.57
N LEU A 704 31.56 19.40 18.16
CA LEU A 704 30.12 19.31 18.39
C LEU A 704 29.72 20.15 19.61
N LYS A 705 28.49 20.65 19.59
CA LYS A 705 27.87 21.31 20.75
C LYS A 705 27.64 20.34 21.92
N THR A 706 27.56 19.04 21.65
CA THR A 706 27.36 17.97 22.64
C THR A 706 28.57 17.03 22.63
N PRO A 707 29.04 16.52 23.78
CA PRO A 707 30.23 15.68 23.87
C PRO A 707 30.00 14.22 23.42
N HIS A 708 28.94 13.97 22.66
CA HIS A 708 28.55 12.66 22.14
C HIS A 708 27.89 12.81 20.76
N PRO A 709 27.92 11.76 19.92
CA PRO A 709 27.26 11.79 18.62
C PRO A 709 25.73 11.83 18.77
N LYS A 710 25.07 12.33 17.74
CA LYS A 710 23.61 12.37 17.62
C LYS A 710 23.12 11.41 16.56
N VAL A 711 21.87 10.97 16.63
CA VAL A 711 21.27 10.10 15.59
C VAL A 711 21.36 10.70 14.19
N ALA A 712 21.22 12.03 14.04
CA ALA A 712 21.33 12.73 12.75
C ALA A 712 22.71 12.60 12.09
N ASP A 713 23.75 12.24 12.85
CA ASP A 713 25.11 12.03 12.33
C ASP A 713 25.26 10.68 11.62
N THR A 714 24.32 9.75 11.82
CA THR A 714 24.43 8.36 11.33
C THR A 714 24.37 8.25 9.81
N ALA A 715 23.68 9.18 9.13
CA ALA A 715 23.61 9.18 7.68
C ALA A 715 24.94 9.60 7.03
N GLU A 716 25.61 10.62 7.58
CA GLU A 716 26.95 11.04 7.16
C GLU A 716 27.94 9.90 7.38
N ALA A 717 27.88 9.28 8.56
CA ALA A 717 28.73 8.15 8.92
C ALA A 717 28.58 6.97 7.94
N LEU A 718 27.35 6.64 7.53
CA LEU A 718 27.09 5.59 6.54
C LEU A 718 27.70 5.95 5.19
N GLN A 719 27.47 7.17 4.70
CA GLN A 719 27.97 7.59 3.39
C GLN A 719 29.50 7.51 3.33
N ILE A 720 30.20 7.90 4.40
CA ILE A 720 31.66 7.80 4.50
C ILE A 720 32.11 6.33 4.48
N ALA A 721 31.44 5.47 5.24
CA ALA A 721 31.78 4.04 5.29
C ALA A 721 31.57 3.35 3.93
N VAL A 722 30.44 3.62 3.26
CA VAL A 722 30.12 3.08 1.94
C VAL A 722 31.07 3.63 0.87
N ARG A 723 31.42 4.91 0.91
CA ARG A 723 32.43 5.51 0.02
C ARG A 723 33.77 4.79 0.14
N LYS A 724 34.24 4.53 1.36
CA LYS A 724 35.49 3.79 1.60
C LYS A 724 35.44 2.39 0.98
N LEU A 725 34.30 1.70 1.09
CA LEU A 725 34.10 0.37 0.47
C LEU A 725 34.13 0.46 -1.07
N ARG A 726 33.40 1.43 -1.64
CA ARG A 726 33.36 1.70 -3.09
C ARG A 726 34.75 2.03 -3.65
N ASP A 727 35.49 2.93 -3.00
CA ASP A 727 36.80 3.40 -3.44
C ASP A 727 37.88 2.30 -3.31
N SER A 728 37.62 1.26 -2.51
CA SER A 728 38.47 0.06 -2.40
C SER A 728 38.28 -0.91 -3.58
N GLY A 729 37.45 -0.57 -4.57
CA GLY A 729 37.24 -1.37 -5.78
C GLY A 729 36.25 -2.54 -5.59
N VAL A 730 35.47 -2.51 -4.52
CA VAL A 730 34.45 -3.54 -4.25
C VAL A 730 33.31 -3.44 -5.29
N PRO A 731 32.79 -4.58 -5.81
CA PRO A 731 31.69 -4.61 -6.78
C PRO A 731 30.42 -3.87 -6.35
N TYR A 732 29.63 -3.43 -7.33
CA TYR A 732 28.42 -2.64 -7.15
C TYR A 732 27.42 -3.27 -6.15
N GLU A 733 27.11 -4.56 -6.31
CA GLU A 733 26.14 -5.29 -5.51
C GLU A 733 26.48 -5.37 -4.01
N ARG A 734 27.73 -5.10 -3.63
CA ARG A 734 28.21 -5.18 -2.24
C ARG A 734 28.12 -3.87 -1.48
N TRP A 735 28.37 -2.72 -2.13
CA TRP A 735 28.30 -1.41 -1.46
C TRP A 735 26.98 -0.65 -1.69
N MET A 736 26.29 -0.91 -2.81
CA MET A 736 24.98 -0.32 -3.12
C MET A 736 23.79 -0.71 -2.20
N PRO A 737 23.76 -1.84 -1.47
CA PRO A 737 22.57 -2.18 -0.69
C PRO A 737 22.40 -1.31 0.55
N PHE A 738 23.47 -0.68 1.04
CA PHE A 738 23.46 0.03 2.32
C PHE A 738 22.68 1.34 2.23
N ILE A 739 21.59 1.44 3.00
CA ILE A 739 20.78 2.64 3.07
C ILE A 739 20.58 3.13 4.49
N HIS A 740 20.37 4.44 4.60
CA HIS A 740 19.93 5.10 5.82
C HIS A 740 18.45 5.48 5.69
N ILE A 741 17.67 5.24 6.74
CA ILE A 741 16.25 5.55 6.83
C ILE A 741 16.00 6.41 8.06
N GLY A 742 15.25 7.51 7.93
CA GLY A 742 14.91 8.41 9.04
C GLY A 742 15.72 9.71 9.05
N VAL A 743 15.96 10.26 10.25
CA VAL A 743 16.53 11.61 10.48
C VAL A 743 18.00 11.75 10.15
#